data_AF-G2X7R0-F1
#
_entry.id   AF-G2X7R0-F1
#
_cell.length_a   1.000
_cell.length_b   1.000
_cell.length_c   1.000
_cell.angle_alpha   90.00
_cell.angle_beta   90.00
_cell.angle_gamma   90.00
#
_symmetry.space_group_name_H-M   'P 1'
#
loop_
_entity.id
_entity.type
_entity.pdbx_description
1 polymer ?
#
loop_
_entity_poly.entity_id
_entity_poly.type
_entity_poly.pdbx_seq_one_letter_code
_entity_poly.pdbx_strand_id
1 'polypeptide(L)'
;MRVLCVAEKPSISKAVTDHLSGGQSQTRNTNDRFTKNYCFSFNFGPPWNQCDVTMTAVRGHLLGMEFTPANKNWQYPPPDSLFHAPIVTTVASDKKAVADNIEQQARYCDLLIIWTDCDREGENIGREIVGLAKKGKPTIRVKRAKFSNIERTHVIQAAKNLVDLDERQADAVDARMELDLRIGYAFTRFLTTNLRNLGGPLVEMIISYGSCQFPTLGFVVDRYFRVKNFVPEQFWSIHVNHTQEGKKVKFAWSRNRLFDRMAVTILYERCIQARTAKVTKVQEKPTRKWKPLPLTTVELQKAATRLLRMSGQQAMSVAEDLYNKGFISYPRTETDRFDKEINLRNLVQKQTQSDAWGQYAQDLLSGSFSQPRQGRHDDKAHPPIHPVTFASPSVLTHDAKRLYEYIVRRFLACCSDDAKGVSTNVEILYGEESFHAHGLHVLERNYLDVFVYEKWNDTTELPKFRVGEVFQPTEAMLTDGKTSPPSYLTEADLIALMDINGIGTDATMAEHIQKIQDREYAALIDQTGPAAQDDDDDEVESPPARGGARGGRSSRGGRGRGGRGGRGGASSSGGRGRLKVFVPTKLGMALIVGFDRMELETSLGKPFLRKEMEAQMKAICEGRASKAEVLQQNIGQYRQVFALTQEKMNTLKEVCLPPPLPLPFLLRIFLPRMLTHTHRPVVSSSLRERLSTSFQGYTLLRTLPTMAQSHGFRPERMSLKSAQQVPRTDASMHAIEHSLRYLLPYYPYHTEAGRWGVSS
;
A
#
# COMPACT_ATOMS: atom_id res chain seq x y z
N MET A 1 36.10 -0.78 34.30
CA MET A 1 34.74 -1.37 34.21
C MET A 1 34.62 -2.13 32.91
N ARG A 2 33.96 -3.30 32.89
CA ARG A 2 33.74 -4.06 31.65
C ARG A 2 32.33 -3.81 31.12
N VAL A 3 32.22 -3.57 29.82
CA VAL A 3 30.97 -3.20 29.16
C VAL A 3 30.69 -4.16 28.02
N LEU A 4 29.50 -4.75 28.02
CA LEU A 4 28.97 -5.51 26.89
C LEU A 4 28.11 -4.57 26.05
N CYS A 5 28.43 -4.39 24.78
CA CYS A 5 27.59 -3.69 23.82
C CYS A 5 26.99 -4.69 22.84
N VAL A 6 25.70 -4.59 22.54
CA VAL A 6 25.02 -5.50 21.61
C VAL A 6 24.20 -4.72 20.59
N ALA A 7 24.57 -4.84 19.31
CA ALA A 7 23.84 -4.23 18.20
C ALA A 7 22.83 -5.21 17.54
N GLU A 8 21.90 -4.69 16.74
CA GLU A 8 20.87 -5.52 16.08
C GLU A 8 21.42 -6.44 14.98
N LYS A 9 22.50 -6.00 14.33
CA LYS A 9 23.06 -6.64 13.12
C LYS A 9 24.59 -6.63 13.16
N PRO A 10 25.27 -7.65 12.58
CA PRO A 10 26.73 -7.69 12.56
C PRO A 10 27.37 -6.47 11.88
N SER A 11 26.77 -5.96 10.81
CA SER A 11 27.21 -4.75 10.11
C SER A 11 27.23 -3.53 11.03
N ILE A 12 26.17 -3.31 11.81
CA ILE A 12 26.05 -2.19 12.75
C ILE A 12 27.10 -2.34 13.86
N SER A 13 27.26 -3.53 14.44
CA SER A 13 28.27 -3.76 15.49
C SER A 13 29.69 -3.44 15.02
N LYS A 14 30.01 -3.78 13.76
CA LYS A 14 31.31 -3.48 13.16
C LYS A 14 31.49 -1.97 12.96
N ALA A 15 30.52 -1.30 12.36
CA ALA A 15 30.59 0.13 12.09
C ALA A 15 30.70 0.95 13.40
N VAL A 16 29.89 0.62 14.41
CA VAL A 16 29.98 1.26 15.73
C VAL A 16 31.33 0.99 16.39
N THR A 17 31.85 -0.24 16.30
CA THR A 17 33.20 -0.57 16.79
C THR A 17 34.26 0.29 16.12
N ASP A 18 34.26 0.39 14.79
CA ASP A 18 35.25 1.15 14.03
C ASP A 18 35.25 2.63 14.45
N HIS A 19 34.06 3.21 14.70
CA HIS A 19 33.92 4.58 15.19
C HIS A 19 34.42 4.76 16.63
N LEU A 20 33.96 3.93 17.57
CA LEU A 20 34.30 4.08 18.98
C LEU A 20 35.76 3.74 19.26
N SER A 21 36.31 2.70 18.62
CA SER A 21 37.70 2.28 18.80
C SER A 21 38.72 3.13 18.03
N GLY A 22 38.27 3.97 17.10
CA GLY A 22 39.18 4.65 16.17
C GLY A 22 39.97 3.69 15.28
N GLY A 23 39.39 2.52 14.98
CA GLY A 23 40.02 1.44 14.22
C GLY A 23 40.92 0.50 15.04
N GLN A 24 41.08 0.73 16.34
CA GLN A 24 41.92 -0.07 17.22
C GLN A 24 41.07 -1.07 18.02
N SER A 25 40.66 -2.17 17.39
CA SER A 25 39.89 -3.24 18.06
C SER A 25 40.49 -4.63 17.80
N GLN A 26 40.36 -5.52 18.78
CA GLN A 26 40.69 -6.94 18.65
C GLN A 26 39.43 -7.73 18.33
N THR A 27 39.42 -8.46 17.22
CA THR A 27 38.28 -9.32 16.86
C THR A 27 38.46 -10.73 17.43
N ARG A 28 37.41 -11.26 18.07
CA ARG A 28 37.29 -12.64 18.55
C ARG A 28 36.13 -13.33 17.85
N ASN A 29 36.35 -14.57 17.43
CA ASN A 29 35.29 -15.40 16.82
C ASN A 29 34.31 -15.88 17.89
N THR A 30 33.06 -16.09 17.48
CA THR A 30 32.03 -16.77 18.28
C THR A 30 31.68 -18.11 17.65
N ASN A 31 30.83 -18.89 18.32
CA ASN A 31 30.29 -20.13 17.77
C ASN A 31 29.25 -19.89 16.65
N ASP A 32 28.80 -18.66 16.46
CA ASP A 32 28.05 -18.25 15.28
C ASP A 32 29.00 -17.71 14.19
N ARG A 33 28.79 -18.15 12.96
CA ARG A 33 29.67 -17.80 11.82
C ARG A 33 29.67 -16.31 11.51
N PHE A 34 28.54 -15.63 11.74
CA PHE A 34 28.27 -14.27 11.29
C PHE A 34 28.47 -13.23 12.38
N THR A 35 28.30 -13.62 13.65
CA THR A 35 28.52 -12.77 14.81
C THR A 35 29.97 -12.85 15.31
N LYS A 36 30.56 -11.69 15.60
CA LYS A 36 31.91 -11.54 16.16
C LYS A 36 31.85 -10.76 17.47
N ASN A 37 32.87 -10.91 18.30
CA ASN A 37 33.09 -10.08 19.48
C ASN A 37 34.27 -9.14 19.20
N TYR A 38 34.05 -7.84 19.27
CA TYR A 38 35.08 -6.82 19.09
C TYR A 38 35.46 -6.22 20.44
N CYS A 39 36.73 -6.36 20.82
CA CYS A 39 37.25 -5.88 22.10
C CYS A 39 38.07 -4.61 21.89
N PHE A 40 37.77 -3.55 22.64
CA PHE A 40 38.48 -2.26 22.60
C PHE A 40 38.26 -1.48 23.88
N SER A 41 38.99 -0.39 24.10
CA SER A 41 38.75 0.51 25.22
C SER A 41 38.10 1.82 24.75
N PHE A 42 37.14 2.34 25.51
CA PHE A 42 36.43 3.57 25.18
C PHE A 42 36.02 4.35 26.44
N ASN A 43 36.02 5.68 26.36
CA ASN A 43 35.54 6.55 27.43
C ASN A 43 34.09 6.97 27.16
N PHE A 44 33.15 6.38 27.91
CA PHE A 44 31.72 6.73 27.81
C PHE A 44 31.34 8.03 28.54
N GLY A 45 32.31 8.73 29.12
CA GLY A 45 32.07 9.90 29.96
C GLY A 45 31.52 9.53 31.35
N PRO A 46 31.41 10.49 32.27
CA PRO A 46 30.83 10.26 33.59
C PRO A 46 29.39 9.72 33.49
N PRO A 47 28.98 8.80 34.37
CA PRO A 47 29.73 8.21 35.49
C PRO A 47 30.60 7.00 35.11
N TRP A 48 30.64 6.61 33.84
CA TRP A 48 31.23 5.35 33.37
C TRP A 48 32.73 5.44 33.14
N ASN A 49 33.21 6.60 32.67
CA ASN A 49 34.61 6.88 32.36
C ASN A 49 35.20 5.84 31.38
N GLN A 50 36.51 5.58 31.48
CA GLN A 50 37.22 4.62 30.65
C GLN A 50 36.77 3.18 30.95
N CYS A 51 36.39 2.46 29.90
CA CYS A 51 35.82 1.12 29.97
C CYS A 51 36.50 0.16 28.99
N ASP A 52 36.56 -1.11 29.36
CA ASP A 52 36.88 -2.21 28.46
C ASP A 52 35.59 -2.72 27.83
N VAL A 53 35.49 -2.61 26.51
CA VAL A 53 34.26 -2.87 25.76
C VAL A 53 34.39 -4.19 25.01
N THR A 54 33.34 -5.00 25.09
CA THR A 54 33.09 -6.10 24.15
C THR A 54 31.83 -5.77 23.37
N MET A 55 31.97 -5.45 22.09
CA MET A 55 30.86 -5.22 21.17
C MET A 55 30.53 -6.51 20.42
N THR A 56 29.26 -6.88 20.36
CA THR A 56 28.76 -8.02 19.58
C THR A 56 27.42 -7.65 18.91
N ALA A 57 26.79 -8.61 18.25
CA ALA A 57 25.52 -8.39 17.56
C ALA A 57 24.55 -9.57 17.66
N VAL A 58 23.28 -9.24 17.48
CA VAL A 58 22.23 -10.21 17.14
C VAL A 58 21.98 -10.23 15.63
N ARG A 59 20.91 -10.90 15.20
CA ARG A 59 20.46 -10.94 13.80
C ARG A 59 18.93 -10.79 13.77
N GLY A 60 18.47 -9.61 14.18
CA GLY A 60 17.05 -9.36 14.49
C GLY A 60 16.62 -10.05 15.80
N HIS A 61 15.33 -10.35 15.93
CA HIS A 61 14.77 -11.10 17.07
C HIS A 61 15.50 -12.42 17.32
N LEU A 62 15.82 -12.65 18.59
CA LEU A 62 16.40 -13.90 19.10
C LEU A 62 15.31 -14.83 19.63
N LEU A 63 14.23 -14.25 20.13
CA LEU A 63 13.13 -14.95 20.77
C LEU A 63 11.91 -15.06 19.86
N GLY A 64 11.24 -16.20 19.91
CA GLY A 64 9.94 -16.43 19.29
C GLY A 64 8.90 -16.75 20.34
N MET A 65 7.73 -16.10 20.25
CA MET A 65 6.54 -16.48 21.02
C MET A 65 5.83 -17.63 20.31
N GLU A 66 5.58 -18.70 21.04
CA GLU A 66 4.86 -19.86 20.52
C GLU A 66 3.90 -20.40 21.57
N PHE A 67 2.85 -21.09 21.13
CA PHE A 67 2.07 -21.91 22.04
C PHE A 67 2.88 -23.09 22.56
N THR A 68 2.60 -23.49 23.80
CA THR A 68 3.10 -24.76 24.36
C THR A 68 2.83 -25.96 23.43
N PRO A 69 3.66 -27.03 23.46
CA PRO A 69 3.48 -28.20 22.59
C PRO A 69 2.07 -28.81 22.62
N ALA A 70 1.40 -28.79 23.78
CA ALA A 70 0.03 -29.28 23.95
C ALA A 70 -1.00 -28.53 23.08
N ASN A 71 -0.70 -27.30 22.68
CA ASN A 71 -1.59 -26.42 21.92
C ASN A 71 -1.21 -26.31 20.43
N LYS A 72 -0.11 -26.96 20.00
CA LYS A 72 0.37 -26.93 18.61
C LYS A 72 -0.32 -27.94 17.70
N ASN A 73 -0.90 -29.01 18.24
CA ASN A 73 -1.66 -29.98 17.44
C ASN A 73 -2.93 -29.29 16.90
N TRP A 74 -3.21 -29.38 15.59
CA TRP A 74 -4.34 -28.73 14.92
C TRP A 74 -5.68 -29.46 15.11
N GLN A 75 -5.69 -30.69 15.62
CA GLN A 75 -6.91 -31.45 15.91
C GLN A 75 -7.49 -31.14 17.29
N TYR A 76 -6.66 -31.02 18.33
CA TYR A 76 -7.07 -30.67 19.69
C TYR A 76 -5.95 -29.88 20.40
N PRO A 77 -6.24 -28.91 21.30
CA PRO A 77 -7.55 -28.41 21.76
C PRO A 77 -8.28 -27.52 20.72
N PRO A 78 -9.59 -27.28 20.83
CA PRO A 78 -10.34 -26.54 19.81
C PRO A 78 -9.80 -25.11 19.63
N PRO A 79 -9.97 -24.49 18.44
CA PRO A 79 -9.27 -23.24 18.13
C PRO A 79 -9.62 -22.06 19.05
N ASP A 80 -10.80 -22.03 19.67
CA ASP A 80 -11.21 -21.00 20.63
C ASP A 80 -10.35 -21.02 21.91
N SER A 81 -9.79 -22.18 22.29
CA SER A 81 -8.95 -22.27 23.49
C SER A 81 -7.63 -21.50 23.33
N LEU A 82 -7.20 -21.24 22.09
CA LEU A 82 -5.96 -20.53 21.78
C LEU A 82 -5.96 -19.06 22.22
N PHE A 83 -7.14 -18.46 22.40
CA PHE A 83 -7.25 -17.11 22.97
C PHE A 83 -6.69 -17.02 24.40
N HIS A 84 -6.74 -18.11 25.17
CA HIS A 84 -6.27 -18.16 26.56
C HIS A 84 -5.11 -19.15 26.78
N ALA A 85 -4.73 -19.89 25.74
CA ALA A 85 -3.69 -20.91 25.84
C ALA A 85 -2.35 -20.29 26.31
N PRO A 86 -1.56 -21.02 27.12
CA PRO A 86 -0.26 -20.56 27.56
C PRO A 86 0.71 -20.43 26.39
N ILE A 87 1.41 -19.30 26.35
CA ILE A 87 2.49 -19.02 25.42
C ILE A 87 3.83 -19.16 26.13
N VAL A 88 4.84 -19.59 25.38
CA VAL A 88 6.23 -19.68 25.83
C VAL A 88 7.10 -18.90 24.87
N THR A 89 8.11 -18.24 25.42
CA THR A 89 9.11 -17.52 24.65
C THR A 89 10.37 -18.37 24.59
N THR A 90 10.80 -18.74 23.39
CA THR A 90 11.96 -19.62 23.20
C THR A 90 12.97 -19.00 22.25
N VAL A 91 14.25 -19.33 22.45
CA VAL A 91 15.32 -18.92 21.52
C VAL A 91 15.20 -19.75 20.26
N ALA A 92 15.12 -19.09 19.11
CA ALA A 92 15.09 -19.78 17.82
C ALA A 92 16.32 -20.69 17.64
N SER A 93 16.16 -21.86 17.02
CA SER A 93 17.20 -22.88 16.97
C SER A 93 18.50 -22.40 16.31
N ASP A 94 18.39 -21.56 15.28
CA ASP A 94 19.52 -20.94 14.57
C ASP A 94 20.15 -19.75 15.31
N LYS A 95 19.54 -19.30 16.41
CA LYS A 95 20.00 -18.18 17.24
C LYS A 95 20.60 -18.60 18.58
N LYS A 96 20.55 -19.90 18.93
CA LYS A 96 21.10 -20.43 20.19
C LYS A 96 22.56 -20.01 20.43
N ALA A 97 23.43 -20.17 19.42
CA ALA A 97 24.84 -19.78 19.55
C ALA A 97 25.04 -18.28 19.84
N VAL A 98 24.16 -17.42 19.32
CA VAL A 98 24.19 -15.97 19.59
C VAL A 98 23.71 -15.68 21.01
N ALA A 99 22.63 -16.33 21.45
CA ALA A 99 22.11 -16.20 22.81
C ALA A 99 23.12 -16.67 23.86
N ASP A 100 23.77 -17.82 23.62
CA ASP A 100 24.82 -18.36 24.49
C ASP A 100 26.02 -17.42 24.57
N ASN A 101 26.40 -16.79 23.45
CA ASN A 101 27.47 -15.79 23.44
C ASN A 101 27.11 -14.58 24.32
N ILE A 102 25.89 -14.03 24.22
CA ILE A 102 25.44 -12.91 25.06
C ILE A 102 25.48 -13.30 26.54
N GLU A 103 24.94 -14.47 26.89
CA GLU A 103 24.95 -14.96 28.26
C GLU A 103 26.38 -15.09 28.80
N GLN A 104 27.28 -15.69 28.02
CA GLN A 104 28.68 -15.89 28.41
C GLN A 104 29.45 -14.58 28.56
N GLN A 105 29.28 -13.62 27.66
CA GLN A 105 29.94 -12.32 27.78
C GLN A 105 29.40 -11.51 28.97
N ALA A 106 28.09 -11.59 29.23
CA ALA A 106 27.44 -10.85 30.31
C ALA A 106 27.96 -11.25 31.71
N ARG A 107 28.38 -12.51 31.91
CA ARG A 107 28.95 -13.01 33.20
C ARG A 107 30.09 -12.13 33.73
N TYR A 108 30.88 -11.53 32.84
CA TYR A 108 32.08 -10.77 33.19
C TYR A 108 31.94 -9.26 33.00
N CYS A 109 30.75 -8.76 32.64
CA CYS A 109 30.52 -7.34 32.37
C CYS A 109 29.72 -6.68 33.50
N ASP A 110 29.94 -5.39 33.73
CA ASP A 110 29.24 -4.60 34.77
C ASP A 110 28.05 -3.83 34.19
N LEU A 111 28.14 -3.49 32.90
CA LEU A 111 27.16 -2.71 32.16
C LEU A 111 26.89 -3.38 30.80
N LEU A 112 25.61 -3.47 30.44
CA LEU A 112 25.10 -3.78 29.12
C LEU A 112 24.63 -2.50 28.46
N ILE A 113 25.09 -2.22 27.23
CA ILE A 113 24.60 -1.12 26.41
C ILE A 113 23.94 -1.69 25.15
N ILE A 114 22.67 -1.36 24.95
CA ILE A 114 21.88 -1.74 23.79
C ILE A 114 22.13 -0.76 22.63
N TRP A 115 22.50 -1.32 21.48
CA TRP A 115 22.81 -0.64 20.21
C TRP A 115 21.92 -1.15 19.05
N THR A 116 20.71 -1.60 19.36
CA THR A 116 19.70 -1.97 18.35
C THR A 116 19.22 -0.75 17.58
N ASP A 117 18.55 -0.91 16.44
CA ASP A 117 17.98 0.23 15.72
C ASP A 117 16.96 0.97 16.61
N CYS A 118 16.76 2.28 16.43
CA CYS A 118 15.99 3.11 17.38
C CYS A 118 14.49 3.22 17.07
N ASP A 119 13.88 2.10 16.67
CA ASP A 119 12.44 1.94 16.51
C ASP A 119 11.85 1.02 17.60
N ARG A 120 10.52 0.80 17.54
CA ARG A 120 9.82 -0.05 18.52
C ARG A 120 10.36 -1.49 18.52
N GLU A 121 10.62 -2.04 17.33
CA GLU A 121 11.16 -3.40 17.19
C GLU A 121 12.56 -3.49 17.82
N GLY A 122 13.42 -2.51 17.59
CA GLY A 122 14.75 -2.45 18.19
C GLY A 122 14.74 -2.31 19.71
N GLU A 123 13.78 -1.58 20.31
CA GLU A 123 13.58 -1.56 21.77
C GLU A 123 13.16 -2.94 22.30
N ASN A 124 12.27 -3.64 21.60
CA ASN A 124 11.86 -5.00 21.95
C ASN A 124 13.01 -6.02 21.86
N ILE A 125 13.79 -6.00 20.77
CA ILE A 125 15.02 -6.80 20.64
C ILE A 125 16.01 -6.46 21.76
N GLY A 126 16.10 -5.18 22.13
CA GLY A 126 16.87 -4.71 23.29
C GLY A 126 16.46 -5.42 24.58
N ARG A 127 15.16 -5.55 24.84
CA ARG A 127 14.61 -6.29 26.00
C ARG A 127 14.94 -7.78 25.93
N GLU A 128 14.88 -8.41 24.77
CA GLU A 128 15.30 -9.80 24.60
C GLU A 128 16.76 -10.02 25.01
N ILE A 129 17.65 -9.13 24.54
CA ILE A 129 19.08 -9.14 24.87
C ILE A 129 19.27 -8.99 26.39
N VAL A 130 18.54 -8.07 27.03
CA VAL A 130 18.57 -7.87 28.49
C VAL A 130 18.19 -9.16 29.21
N GLY A 131 17.11 -9.83 28.78
CA GLY A 131 16.67 -11.09 29.36
C GLY A 131 17.74 -12.18 29.29
N LEU A 132 18.44 -12.29 28.16
CA LEU A 132 19.54 -13.24 27.98
C LEU A 132 20.79 -12.87 28.79
N ALA A 133 21.18 -11.60 28.80
CA ALA A 133 22.32 -11.13 29.57
C ALA A 133 22.12 -11.33 31.09
N LYS A 134 20.89 -11.12 31.59
CA LYS A 134 20.54 -11.34 33.00
C LYS A 134 20.61 -12.82 33.42
N LYS A 135 20.50 -13.78 32.49
CA LYS A 135 20.80 -15.20 32.79
C LYS A 135 22.27 -15.41 33.16
N GLY A 136 23.17 -14.67 32.51
CA GLY A 136 24.61 -14.70 32.79
C GLY A 136 24.98 -13.90 34.04
N LYS A 137 24.39 -12.71 34.23
CA LYS A 137 24.59 -11.87 35.42
C LYS A 137 23.30 -11.10 35.78
N PRO A 138 22.52 -11.57 36.76
CA PRO A 138 21.23 -10.96 37.12
C PRO A 138 21.31 -9.47 37.52
N THR A 139 22.46 -9.05 38.05
CA THR A 139 22.70 -7.68 38.55
C THR A 139 23.34 -6.74 37.51
N ILE A 140 23.49 -7.17 36.25
CA ILE A 140 24.09 -6.32 35.20
C ILE A 140 23.27 -5.04 35.01
N ARG A 141 23.95 -3.89 34.98
CA ARG A 141 23.31 -2.59 34.72
C ARG A 141 22.97 -2.50 33.23
N VAL A 142 21.86 -1.87 32.88
CA VAL A 142 21.42 -1.75 31.48
C VAL A 142 21.33 -0.28 31.08
N LYS A 143 21.81 0.04 29.88
CA LYS A 143 21.64 1.33 29.22
C LYS A 143 21.38 1.17 27.73
N ARG A 144 20.90 2.24 27.11
CA ARG A 144 20.48 2.30 25.71
C ARG A 144 21.18 3.47 25.01
N ALA A 145 21.84 3.20 23.87
CA ALA A 145 22.37 4.23 22.99
C ALA A 145 21.31 4.60 21.93
N LYS A 146 20.99 5.89 21.78
CA LYS A 146 20.04 6.38 20.76
C LYS A 146 20.76 7.07 19.60
N PHE A 147 20.49 6.63 18.37
CA PHE A 147 21.10 7.15 17.15
C PHE A 147 20.14 7.03 15.95
N SER A 148 20.30 7.93 14.97
CA SER A 148 19.44 7.96 13.76
C SER A 148 20.21 7.78 12.45
N ASN A 149 21.54 7.68 12.55
CA ASN A 149 22.46 7.32 11.48
C ASN A 149 23.76 6.75 12.09
N ILE A 150 24.59 6.14 11.24
CA ILE A 150 25.84 5.48 11.64
C ILE A 150 27.05 6.40 11.39
N GLU A 151 26.87 7.73 11.36
CA GLU A 151 28.01 8.65 11.26
C GLU A 151 28.79 8.70 12.58
N ARG A 152 30.11 8.79 12.51
CA ARG A 152 31.02 8.79 13.67
C ARG A 152 30.57 9.77 14.77
N THR A 153 30.17 10.99 14.40
CA THR A 153 29.76 12.02 15.36
C THR A 153 28.51 11.59 16.15
N HIS A 154 27.50 11.08 15.46
CA HIS A 154 26.26 10.60 16.08
C HIS A 154 26.50 9.39 16.97
N VAL A 155 27.33 8.43 16.53
CA VAL A 155 27.68 7.25 17.34
C VAL A 155 28.43 7.64 18.62
N ILE A 156 29.39 8.56 18.53
CA ILE A 156 30.13 9.04 19.72
C ILE A 156 29.20 9.82 20.66
N GLN A 157 28.30 10.65 20.12
CA GLN A 157 27.32 11.38 20.92
C GLN A 157 26.34 10.44 21.62
N ALA A 158 25.86 9.40 20.94
CA ALA A 158 25.01 8.36 21.51
C ALA A 158 25.71 7.61 22.65
N ALA A 159 26.99 7.26 22.48
CA ALA A 159 27.78 6.60 23.51
C ALA A 159 27.99 7.48 24.75
N LYS A 160 28.06 8.81 24.58
CA LYS A 160 28.22 9.76 25.70
C LYS A 160 26.91 10.14 26.39
N ASN A 161 25.77 9.93 25.74
CA ASN A 161 24.44 10.31 26.24
C ASN A 161 23.52 9.08 26.34
N LEU A 162 23.95 8.11 27.14
CA LEU A 162 23.20 6.88 27.35
C LEU A 162 21.92 7.12 28.15
N VAL A 163 20.82 6.51 27.69
CA VAL A 163 19.51 6.58 28.33
C VAL A 163 19.07 5.20 28.84
N ASP A 164 17.90 5.11 29.45
CA ASP A 164 17.28 3.82 29.79
C ASP A 164 16.52 3.24 28.59
N LEU A 165 16.39 1.91 28.58
CA LEU A 165 15.60 1.19 27.58
C LEU A 165 14.11 1.55 27.74
N ASP A 166 13.40 1.77 26.64
CA ASP A 166 12.00 2.15 26.68
C ASP A 166 11.10 0.91 26.78
N GLU A 167 10.81 0.52 28.02
CA GLU A 167 9.97 -0.64 28.31
C GLU A 167 8.53 -0.48 27.76
N ARG A 168 8.03 0.74 27.57
CA ARG A 168 6.68 0.93 27.02
C ARG A 168 6.64 0.61 25.54
N GLN A 169 7.67 0.98 24.78
CA GLN A 169 7.77 0.62 23.37
C GLN A 169 7.92 -0.90 23.19
N ALA A 170 8.77 -1.52 24.01
CA ALA A 170 8.93 -2.96 23.99
C ALA A 170 7.64 -3.70 24.39
N ASP A 171 6.86 -3.17 25.34
CA ASP A 171 5.54 -3.71 25.72
C ASP A 171 4.51 -3.63 24.59
N ALA A 172 4.52 -2.56 23.81
CA ALA A 172 3.63 -2.41 22.65
C ALA A 172 3.94 -3.47 21.58
N VAL A 173 5.22 -3.71 21.28
CA VAL A 173 5.62 -4.77 20.34
C VAL A 173 5.21 -6.15 20.87
N ASP A 174 5.48 -6.43 22.15
CA ASP A 174 5.09 -7.71 22.75
C ASP A 174 3.57 -7.92 22.71
N ALA A 175 2.78 -6.87 23.00
CA ALA A 175 1.32 -6.92 22.92
C ALA A 175 0.86 -7.24 21.50
N ARG A 176 1.41 -6.55 20.50
CA ARG A 176 1.12 -6.78 19.08
C ARG A 176 1.45 -8.21 18.66
N MET A 177 2.65 -8.69 18.99
CA MET A 177 3.11 -10.05 18.68
C MET A 177 2.19 -11.11 19.30
N GLU A 178 1.79 -10.93 20.56
CA GLU A 178 0.89 -11.85 21.25
C GLU A 178 -0.52 -11.84 20.66
N LEU A 179 -1.07 -10.66 20.33
CA LEU A 179 -2.38 -10.55 19.67
C LEU A 179 -2.36 -11.19 18.29
N ASP A 180 -1.36 -10.88 17.46
CA ASP A 180 -1.22 -11.44 16.13
C ASP A 180 -1.01 -12.97 16.18
N LEU A 181 -0.26 -13.49 17.16
CA LEU A 181 -0.15 -14.93 17.41
C LEU A 181 -1.51 -15.53 17.77
N ARG A 182 -2.18 -15.03 18.81
CA ARG A 182 -3.43 -15.61 19.32
C ARG A 182 -4.54 -15.59 18.29
N ILE A 183 -4.81 -14.41 17.75
CA ILE A 183 -5.88 -14.18 16.78
C ILE A 183 -5.55 -14.93 15.48
N GLY A 184 -4.32 -14.77 14.99
CA GLY A 184 -3.87 -15.40 13.75
C GLY A 184 -3.98 -16.92 13.80
N TYR A 185 -3.47 -17.56 14.85
CA TYR A 185 -3.52 -19.02 14.99
C TYR A 185 -4.94 -19.55 15.19
N ALA A 186 -5.76 -18.88 16.02
CA ALA A 186 -7.14 -19.28 16.28
C ALA A 186 -7.96 -19.30 14.98
N PHE A 187 -8.00 -18.18 14.24
CA PHE A 187 -8.73 -18.09 12.99
C PHE A 187 -8.12 -18.95 11.88
N THR A 188 -6.78 -19.00 11.75
CA THR A 188 -6.12 -19.83 10.72
C THR A 188 -6.43 -21.31 10.90
N ARG A 189 -6.32 -21.81 12.14
CA ARG A 189 -6.62 -23.21 12.45
C ARG A 189 -8.10 -23.50 12.20
N PHE A 190 -8.98 -22.63 12.65
CA PHE A 190 -10.43 -22.75 12.45
C PHE A 190 -10.83 -22.77 10.96
N LEU A 191 -10.34 -21.81 10.16
CA LEU A 191 -10.63 -21.73 8.73
C LEU A 191 -10.09 -22.95 7.99
N THR A 192 -8.81 -23.29 8.22
CA THR A 192 -8.17 -24.40 7.54
C THR A 192 -8.87 -25.72 7.86
N THR A 193 -9.13 -26.02 9.13
CA THR A 193 -9.79 -27.28 9.52
C THR A 193 -11.22 -27.40 8.98
N ASN A 194 -11.97 -26.30 8.90
CA ASN A 194 -13.35 -26.33 8.41
C ASN A 194 -13.47 -26.38 6.89
N LEU A 195 -12.60 -25.66 6.17
CA LEU A 195 -12.67 -25.55 4.71
C LEU A 195 -11.93 -26.69 4.00
N ARG A 196 -10.95 -27.32 4.66
CA ARG A 196 -10.26 -28.52 4.14
C ARG A 196 -11.23 -29.64 3.78
N ASN A 197 -12.31 -29.77 4.55
CA ASN A 197 -13.35 -30.80 4.34
C ASN A 197 -14.16 -30.61 3.05
N LEU A 198 -14.07 -29.44 2.40
CA LEU A 198 -14.71 -29.19 1.11
C LEU A 198 -13.98 -29.86 -0.06
N GLY A 199 -12.77 -30.39 0.16
CA GLY A 199 -12.00 -31.10 -0.86
C GLY A 199 -11.28 -30.19 -1.85
N GLY A 200 -10.80 -30.78 -2.94
CA GLY A 200 -10.09 -30.06 -4.01
C GLY A 200 -8.78 -29.41 -3.54
N PRO A 201 -8.41 -28.23 -4.08
CA PRO A 201 -7.17 -27.53 -3.70
C PRO A 201 -7.08 -27.16 -2.21
N LEU A 202 -8.23 -27.04 -1.52
CA LEU A 202 -8.28 -26.64 -0.11
C LEU A 202 -7.77 -27.74 0.84
N VAL A 203 -7.60 -28.98 0.36
CA VAL A 203 -7.13 -30.10 1.18
C VAL A 203 -5.74 -29.84 1.75
N GLU A 204 -4.85 -29.32 0.91
CA GLU A 204 -3.43 -29.16 1.22
C GLU A 204 -3.08 -27.72 1.63
N MET A 205 -4.00 -26.78 1.45
CA MET A 205 -3.76 -25.36 1.74
C MET A 205 -3.86 -25.05 3.24
N ILE A 206 -3.02 -24.11 3.67
CA ILE A 206 -3.18 -23.40 4.95
C ILE A 206 -3.89 -22.09 4.66
N ILE A 207 -5.13 -21.98 5.12
CA ILE A 207 -5.97 -20.80 4.94
C ILE A 207 -5.74 -19.90 6.15
N SER A 208 -4.76 -19.00 6.02
CA SER A 208 -4.38 -18.09 7.10
C SER A 208 -5.29 -16.89 7.25
N TYR A 209 -5.48 -16.47 8.49
CA TYR A 209 -6.04 -15.19 8.87
C TYR A 209 -4.96 -14.37 9.59
N GLY A 210 -4.98 -13.06 9.38
CA GLY A 210 -4.18 -12.11 10.14
C GLY A 210 -4.97 -10.80 10.31
N SER A 211 -4.91 -10.23 11.51
CA SER A 211 -5.68 -9.03 11.91
C SER A 211 -5.48 -7.84 10.96
N CYS A 212 -4.28 -7.67 10.39
CA CYS A 212 -4.00 -6.65 9.37
C CYS A 212 -4.04 -7.19 7.93
N GLN A 213 -3.67 -8.46 7.73
CA GLN A 213 -3.68 -9.13 6.43
C GLN A 213 -5.09 -9.13 5.82
N PHE A 214 -6.10 -9.42 6.63
CA PHE A 214 -7.48 -9.59 6.18
C PHE A 214 -8.14 -8.27 5.71
N PRO A 215 -8.08 -7.14 6.45
CA PRO A 215 -8.56 -5.87 5.93
C PRO A 215 -7.76 -5.33 4.74
N THR A 216 -6.45 -5.63 4.66
CA THR A 216 -5.64 -5.31 3.47
C THR A 216 -6.19 -6.02 2.22
N LEU A 217 -6.52 -7.31 2.33
CA LEU A 217 -7.22 -8.05 1.27
C LEU A 217 -8.61 -7.46 1.00
N GLY A 218 -9.32 -7.01 2.04
CA GLY A 218 -10.61 -6.34 1.95
C GLY A 218 -10.61 -5.15 0.99
N PHE A 219 -9.56 -4.30 1.02
CA PHE A 219 -9.43 -3.18 0.07
C PHE A 219 -9.31 -3.66 -1.39
N VAL A 220 -8.55 -4.72 -1.63
CA VAL A 220 -8.37 -5.30 -2.96
C VAL A 220 -9.68 -5.88 -3.50
N VAL A 221 -10.41 -6.63 -2.67
CA VAL A 221 -11.71 -7.21 -3.05
C VAL A 221 -12.77 -6.14 -3.26
N ASP A 222 -12.84 -5.14 -2.39
CA ASP A 222 -13.76 -4.00 -2.53
C ASP A 222 -13.52 -3.25 -3.84
N ARG A 223 -12.25 -2.93 -4.16
CA ARG A 223 -11.94 -2.29 -5.44
C ARG A 223 -12.33 -3.20 -6.62
N TYR A 224 -12.02 -4.49 -6.54
CA TYR A 224 -12.35 -5.43 -7.61
C TYR A 224 -13.85 -5.42 -7.95
N PHE A 225 -14.73 -5.45 -6.95
CA PHE A 225 -16.18 -5.37 -7.19
C PHE A 225 -16.63 -4.00 -7.69
N ARG A 226 -16.02 -2.90 -7.23
CA ARG A 226 -16.29 -1.56 -7.81
C ARG A 226 -15.94 -1.49 -9.29
N VAL A 227 -14.91 -2.20 -9.74
CA VAL A 227 -14.57 -2.31 -11.17
C VAL A 227 -15.55 -3.24 -11.90
N LYS A 228 -15.81 -4.43 -11.36
CA LYS A 228 -16.63 -5.45 -12.03
C LYS A 228 -18.11 -5.12 -12.13
N ASN A 229 -18.65 -4.47 -11.11
CA ASN A 229 -20.08 -4.13 -11.03
C ASN A 229 -20.35 -2.72 -11.58
N PHE A 230 -19.34 -2.03 -12.11
CA PHE A 230 -19.50 -0.72 -12.70
C PHE A 230 -20.37 -0.81 -13.97
N VAL A 231 -21.46 -0.06 -13.98
CA VAL A 231 -22.30 0.11 -15.17
C VAL A 231 -21.94 1.46 -15.80
N PRO A 232 -21.28 1.48 -16.96
CA PRO A 232 -20.89 2.73 -17.58
C PRO A 232 -22.10 3.47 -18.16
N GLU A 233 -22.20 4.75 -17.85
CA GLU A 233 -23.32 5.64 -18.19
C GLU A 233 -22.90 6.60 -19.30
N GLN A 234 -23.79 6.81 -20.28
CA GLN A 234 -23.55 7.77 -21.36
C GLN A 234 -23.80 9.20 -20.86
N PHE A 235 -22.92 10.12 -21.24
CA PHE A 235 -23.06 11.53 -20.94
C PHE A 235 -22.79 12.38 -22.18
N TRP A 236 -23.22 13.64 -22.13
CA TRP A 236 -23.00 14.63 -23.17
C TRP A 236 -22.39 15.90 -22.57
N SER A 237 -21.55 16.58 -23.34
CA SER A 237 -20.92 17.84 -22.97
C SER A 237 -20.91 18.78 -24.18
N ILE A 238 -20.65 20.06 -23.92
CA ILE A 238 -20.46 21.07 -24.95
C ILE A 238 -19.00 21.52 -24.91
N HIS A 239 -18.32 21.47 -26.04
CA HIS A 239 -16.97 22.01 -26.18
C HIS A 239 -17.00 23.22 -27.09
N VAL A 240 -16.29 24.28 -26.69
CA VAL A 240 -16.16 25.51 -27.47
C VAL A 240 -14.69 25.71 -27.77
N ASN A 241 -14.34 25.69 -29.05
CA ASN A 241 -12.99 25.93 -29.55
C ASN A 241 -12.93 27.31 -30.20
N HIS A 242 -11.84 28.04 -29.95
CA HIS A 242 -11.58 29.32 -30.59
C HIS A 242 -10.11 29.44 -30.98
N THR A 243 -9.84 30.02 -32.14
CA THR A 243 -8.49 30.31 -32.62
C THR A 243 -8.32 31.81 -32.80
N GLN A 244 -7.35 32.39 -32.12
CA GLN A 244 -7.02 33.81 -32.19
C GLN A 244 -5.50 33.97 -32.20
N GLU A 245 -4.98 34.81 -33.10
CA GLU A 245 -3.53 35.07 -33.23
C GLU A 245 -2.68 33.78 -33.40
N GLY A 246 -3.22 32.78 -34.09
CA GLY A 246 -2.56 31.48 -34.29
C GLY A 246 -2.57 30.55 -33.07
N LYS A 247 -3.16 30.97 -31.95
CA LYS A 247 -3.31 30.18 -30.72
C LYS A 247 -4.72 29.59 -30.65
N LYS A 248 -4.79 28.26 -30.45
CA LYS A 248 -6.05 27.53 -30.23
C LYS A 248 -6.35 27.47 -28.73
N VAL A 249 -7.59 27.73 -28.34
CA VAL A 249 -8.08 27.55 -26.97
C VAL A 249 -9.35 26.70 -26.98
N LYS A 250 -9.39 25.73 -26.06
CA LYS A 250 -10.57 24.91 -25.77
C LYS A 250 -11.17 25.38 -24.45
N PHE A 251 -12.41 25.86 -24.50
CA PHE A 251 -13.19 26.23 -23.33
C PHE A 251 -14.03 25.03 -22.87
N ALA A 252 -13.81 24.61 -21.63
CA ALA A 252 -14.56 23.57 -20.95
C ALA A 252 -15.88 24.12 -20.41
N TRP A 253 -16.96 23.37 -20.61
CA TRP A 253 -18.28 23.76 -20.11
C TRP A 253 -18.32 23.75 -18.59
N SER A 254 -18.85 24.81 -17.98
CA SER A 254 -18.89 24.94 -16.52
C SER A 254 -19.82 23.96 -15.83
N ARG A 255 -20.76 23.34 -16.57
CA ARG A 255 -21.55 22.20 -16.07
C ARG A 255 -20.82 20.85 -16.16
N ASN A 256 -19.61 20.83 -16.71
CA ASN A 256 -18.82 19.65 -17.05
C ASN A 256 -19.52 18.74 -18.07
N ARG A 257 -20.51 17.96 -17.63
CA ARG A 257 -21.26 17.00 -18.45
C ARG A 257 -22.63 16.73 -17.84
N LEU A 258 -23.62 16.37 -18.67
CA LEU A 258 -24.94 15.92 -18.22
C LEU A 258 -25.28 14.55 -18.81
N PHE A 259 -26.14 13.80 -18.12
CA PHE A 259 -26.56 12.44 -18.50
C PHE A 259 -27.90 12.41 -19.27
N ASP A 260 -28.42 13.58 -19.65
CA ASP A 260 -29.63 13.69 -20.46
C ASP A 260 -29.31 14.40 -21.79
N ARG A 261 -29.43 13.66 -22.90
CA ARG A 261 -29.12 14.17 -24.23
C ARG A 261 -30.02 15.33 -24.64
N MET A 262 -31.30 15.28 -24.28
CA MET A 262 -32.26 16.30 -24.70
C MET A 262 -31.95 17.64 -24.03
N ALA A 263 -31.66 17.62 -22.73
CA ALA A 263 -31.24 18.79 -21.98
C ALA A 263 -29.99 19.43 -22.59
N VAL A 264 -28.94 18.64 -22.89
CA VAL A 264 -27.72 19.19 -23.51
C VAL A 264 -27.99 19.72 -24.91
N THR A 265 -28.85 19.07 -25.68
CA THR A 265 -29.22 19.51 -27.04
C THR A 265 -29.91 20.88 -27.01
N ILE A 266 -30.86 21.08 -26.09
CA ILE A 266 -31.55 22.37 -25.90
C ILE A 266 -30.56 23.47 -25.50
N LEU A 267 -29.66 23.18 -24.55
CA LEU A 267 -28.64 24.15 -24.11
C LEU A 267 -27.66 24.48 -25.24
N TYR A 268 -27.23 23.47 -26.00
CA TYR A 268 -26.37 23.63 -27.17
C TYR A 268 -27.04 24.46 -28.28
N GLU A 269 -28.32 24.23 -28.57
CA GLU A 269 -29.06 25.01 -29.55
C GLU A 269 -29.10 26.50 -29.17
N ARG A 270 -29.35 26.82 -27.89
CA ARG A 270 -29.30 28.21 -27.39
C ARG A 270 -27.92 28.85 -27.57
N CYS A 271 -26.84 28.09 -27.36
CA CYS A 271 -25.49 28.56 -27.65
C CYS A 271 -25.33 28.91 -29.14
N ILE A 272 -25.68 27.98 -30.04
CA ILE A 272 -25.57 28.19 -31.50
C ILE A 272 -26.42 29.38 -31.97
N GLN A 273 -27.64 29.53 -31.44
CA GLN A 273 -28.52 30.67 -31.75
C GLN A 273 -27.92 32.02 -31.34
N ALA A 274 -27.15 32.08 -30.24
CA ALA A 274 -26.49 33.30 -29.79
C ALA A 274 -25.37 33.79 -30.74
N ARG A 275 -24.79 32.89 -31.55
CA ARG A 275 -23.71 33.11 -32.54
C ARG A 275 -22.37 33.59 -31.97
N THR A 276 -22.36 34.46 -30.98
CA THR A 276 -21.15 35.02 -30.37
C THR A 276 -21.05 34.69 -28.89
N ALA A 277 -19.82 34.49 -28.42
CA ALA A 277 -19.48 34.36 -27.01
C ALA A 277 -18.93 35.67 -26.48
N LYS A 278 -19.21 35.98 -25.22
CA LYS A 278 -18.71 37.17 -24.51
C LYS A 278 -17.77 36.76 -23.39
N VAL A 279 -16.58 37.35 -23.33
CA VAL A 279 -15.65 37.21 -22.21
C VAL A 279 -16.24 37.91 -20.99
N THR A 280 -16.51 37.15 -19.94
CA THR A 280 -17.10 37.66 -18.69
C THR A 280 -16.04 37.91 -17.63
N LYS A 281 -14.94 37.15 -17.65
CA LYS A 281 -13.86 37.27 -16.68
C LYS A 281 -12.54 36.85 -17.29
N VAL A 282 -11.50 37.62 -17.00
CA VAL A 282 -10.10 37.27 -17.25
C VAL A 282 -9.37 37.49 -15.94
N GLN A 283 -8.76 36.43 -15.41
CA GLN A 283 -8.09 36.47 -14.12
C GLN A 283 -6.73 35.80 -14.21
N GLU A 284 -5.69 36.61 -14.09
CA GLU A 284 -4.32 36.13 -13.89
C GLU A 284 -3.99 36.11 -12.41
N LYS A 285 -3.41 35.00 -11.96
CA LYS A 285 -2.95 34.84 -10.57
C LYS A 285 -1.54 34.26 -10.58
N PRO A 286 -0.60 34.86 -9.83
CA PRO A 286 0.61 34.16 -9.44
C PRO A 286 0.23 32.85 -8.76
N THR A 287 0.79 31.75 -9.24
CA THR A 287 0.59 30.41 -8.71
C THR A 287 1.94 29.78 -8.43
N ARG A 288 1.94 28.76 -7.59
CA ARG A 288 3.15 28.02 -7.24
C ARG A 288 2.84 26.55 -7.14
N LYS A 289 3.82 25.76 -7.54
CA LYS A 289 3.86 24.35 -7.22
C LYS A 289 4.82 24.14 -6.08
N TRP A 290 4.27 23.62 -4.99
CA TRP A 290 4.99 23.52 -3.74
C TRP A 290 6.08 22.47 -3.84
N LYS A 291 7.28 22.82 -3.36
CA LYS A 291 8.34 21.84 -3.18
C LYS A 291 7.87 20.70 -2.28
N PRO A 292 8.42 19.48 -2.43
CA PRO A 292 7.96 18.35 -1.65
C PRO A 292 8.16 18.54 -0.14
N LEU A 293 7.32 17.88 0.65
CA LEU A 293 7.61 17.66 2.07
C LEU A 293 8.81 16.70 2.24
N PRO A 294 9.54 16.81 3.37
CA PRO A 294 10.53 15.82 3.78
C PRO A 294 10.00 14.39 3.69
N LEU A 295 10.89 13.45 3.37
CA LEU A 295 10.50 12.11 2.95
C LEU A 295 10.21 11.20 4.16
N THR A 296 9.01 10.65 4.22
CA THR A 296 8.61 9.60 5.18
C THR A 296 8.72 8.21 4.55
N THR A 297 8.58 7.16 5.35
CA THR A 297 8.56 5.77 4.85
C THR A 297 7.42 5.50 3.88
N VAL A 298 6.21 5.97 4.19
CA VAL A 298 5.02 5.78 3.35
C VAL A 298 5.23 6.44 1.97
N GLU A 299 5.75 7.67 1.96
CA GLU A 299 6.02 8.38 0.71
C GLU A 299 7.16 7.74 -0.09
N LEU A 300 8.19 7.20 0.58
CA LEU A 300 9.26 6.43 -0.06
C LEU A 300 8.69 5.16 -0.73
N GLN A 301 7.86 4.38 -0.05
CA GLN A 301 7.27 3.15 -0.61
C GLN A 301 6.34 3.45 -1.80
N LYS A 302 5.47 4.47 -1.69
CA LYS A 302 4.59 4.92 -2.79
C LYS A 302 5.40 5.42 -4.00
N ALA A 303 6.47 6.16 -3.75
CA ALA A 303 7.34 6.65 -4.83
C ALA A 303 8.13 5.51 -5.49
N ALA A 304 8.66 4.57 -4.70
CA ALA A 304 9.45 3.44 -5.21
C ALA A 304 8.60 2.53 -6.11
N THR A 305 7.37 2.24 -5.71
CA THR A 305 6.42 1.43 -6.51
C THR A 305 6.01 2.14 -7.79
N ARG A 306 5.61 3.42 -7.71
CA ARG A 306 5.13 4.20 -8.86
C ARG A 306 6.22 4.59 -9.86
N LEU A 307 7.39 4.98 -9.36
CA LEU A 307 8.43 5.63 -10.18
C LEU A 307 9.63 4.70 -10.43
N LEU A 308 9.99 3.87 -9.45
CA LEU A 308 11.17 3.01 -9.51
C LEU A 308 10.82 1.55 -9.81
N ARG A 309 9.53 1.20 -9.92
CA ARG A 309 9.06 -0.18 -10.18
C ARG A 309 9.65 -1.19 -9.18
N MET A 310 9.83 -0.78 -7.94
CA MET A 310 10.24 -1.63 -6.81
C MET A 310 9.03 -1.84 -5.93
N SER A 311 8.75 -3.07 -5.51
CA SER A 311 7.73 -3.29 -4.46
C SER A 311 8.11 -2.53 -3.19
N GLY A 312 7.12 -2.24 -2.33
CA GLY A 312 7.36 -1.61 -1.03
C GLY A 312 8.39 -2.40 -0.21
N GLN A 313 8.29 -3.73 -0.22
CA GLN A 313 9.21 -4.62 0.51
C GLN A 313 10.64 -4.54 -0.03
N GLN A 314 10.81 -4.56 -1.36
CA GLN A 314 12.12 -4.38 -1.99
C GLN A 314 12.71 -3.00 -1.67
N ALA A 315 11.90 -1.94 -1.74
CA ALA A 315 12.34 -0.59 -1.43
C ALA A 315 12.83 -0.47 0.02
N MET A 316 12.12 -1.06 0.98
CA MET A 316 12.52 -1.07 2.39
C MET A 316 13.81 -1.86 2.62
N SER A 317 13.97 -3.03 2.00
CA SER A 317 15.21 -3.80 2.09
C SER A 317 16.41 -3.03 1.54
N VAL A 318 16.25 -2.36 0.39
CA VAL A 318 17.31 -1.55 -0.21
C VAL A 318 17.62 -0.31 0.62
N ALA A 319 16.60 0.35 1.18
CA ALA A 319 16.78 1.50 2.07
C ALA A 319 17.52 1.11 3.36
N GLU A 320 17.17 -0.04 3.94
CA GLU A 320 17.84 -0.58 5.13
C GLU A 320 19.32 -0.89 4.85
N ASP A 321 19.63 -1.45 3.67
CA ASP A 321 21.02 -1.64 3.24
C ASP A 321 21.78 -0.32 3.07
N LEU A 322 21.13 0.72 2.54
CA LEU A 322 21.75 2.05 2.40
C LEU A 322 22.02 2.69 3.77
N TYR A 323 21.11 2.54 4.72
CA TYR A 323 21.27 2.98 6.11
C TYR A 323 22.41 2.25 6.80
N ASN A 324 22.47 0.91 6.67
CA ASN A 324 23.52 0.07 7.25
C ASN A 324 24.92 0.43 6.72
N LYS A 325 25.00 0.97 5.49
CA LYS A 325 26.24 1.47 4.88
C LYS A 325 26.53 2.95 5.22
N GLY A 326 25.65 3.62 5.98
CA GLY A 326 25.79 5.01 6.41
C GLY A 326 25.44 6.05 5.35
N PHE A 327 24.77 5.67 4.25
CA PHE A 327 24.45 6.59 3.16
C PHE A 327 23.19 7.42 3.39
N ILE A 328 22.21 6.89 4.11
CA ILE A 328 20.96 7.58 4.43
C ILE A 328 20.66 7.49 5.93
N SER A 329 19.78 8.36 6.41
CA SER A 329 19.18 8.24 7.75
C SER A 329 18.26 7.02 7.83
N TYR A 330 17.90 6.65 9.06
CA TYR A 330 17.05 5.50 9.31
C TYR A 330 15.74 5.54 8.48
N PRO A 331 15.40 4.50 7.70
CA PRO A 331 14.35 4.57 6.68
C PRO A 331 12.94 4.24 7.19
N ARG A 332 12.77 3.95 8.48
CA ARG A 332 11.46 3.69 9.13
C ARG A 332 11.11 4.86 10.03
N THR A 333 10.45 5.87 9.47
CA THR A 333 10.05 7.10 10.16
C THR A 333 8.76 7.66 9.57
N GLU A 334 7.93 8.20 10.45
CA GLU A 334 6.72 8.94 10.10
C GLU A 334 6.97 10.46 10.07
N THR A 335 8.17 10.90 10.41
CA THR A 335 8.53 12.31 10.53
C THR A 335 8.65 12.99 9.16
N ASP A 336 7.82 14.01 8.92
CA ASP A 336 7.79 14.80 7.68
C ASP A 336 8.29 16.25 7.90
N ARG A 337 9.17 16.43 8.89
CA ARG A 337 9.78 17.71 9.25
C ARG A 337 11.19 17.56 9.78
N PHE A 338 12.09 18.46 9.39
CA PHE A 338 13.44 18.50 9.96
C PHE A 338 13.47 19.32 11.26
N ASP A 339 14.22 18.81 12.25
CA ASP A 339 14.59 19.59 13.43
C ASP A 339 15.48 20.78 13.04
N LYS A 340 15.35 21.89 13.76
CA LYS A 340 16.16 23.10 13.58
C LYS A 340 17.64 22.88 13.91
N GLU A 341 17.97 21.89 14.74
CA GLU A 341 19.35 21.56 15.11
C GLU A 341 20.13 20.86 13.99
N ILE A 342 19.44 20.26 13.00
CA ILE A 342 20.10 19.55 11.91
C ILE A 342 20.72 20.57 10.94
N ASN A 343 22.04 20.48 10.74
CA ASN A 343 22.74 21.32 9.77
C ASN A 343 22.53 20.80 8.33
N LEU A 344 21.38 21.17 7.76
CA LEU A 344 20.99 20.77 6.41
C LEU A 344 21.97 21.25 5.33
N ARG A 345 22.60 22.42 5.51
CA ARG A 345 23.58 22.94 4.56
C ARG A 345 24.83 22.05 4.47
N ASN A 346 25.27 21.47 5.59
CA ASN A 346 26.36 20.49 5.58
C ASN A 346 25.98 19.24 4.77
N LEU A 347 24.75 18.73 4.96
CA LEU A 347 24.24 17.60 4.19
C LEU A 347 24.15 17.91 2.69
N VAL A 348 23.72 19.11 2.30
CA VAL A 348 23.76 19.59 0.90
C VAL A 348 25.20 19.62 0.38
N GLN A 349 26.15 20.14 1.18
CA GLN A 349 27.55 20.22 0.78
C GLN A 349 28.18 18.86 0.48
N LYS A 350 27.83 17.83 1.26
CA LYS A 350 28.28 16.46 0.98
C LYS A 350 27.85 15.98 -0.41
N GLN A 351 26.75 16.49 -0.98
CA GLN A 351 26.21 16.05 -2.29
C GLN A 351 26.79 16.77 -3.52
N THR A 352 27.63 17.80 -3.34
CA THR A 352 28.18 18.63 -4.43
C THR A 352 29.07 17.89 -5.43
N GLN A 353 29.54 16.70 -5.07
CA GLN A 353 30.45 15.87 -5.87
C GLN A 353 29.76 15.05 -6.97
N SER A 354 28.42 15.02 -7.00
CA SER A 354 27.67 14.22 -7.98
C SER A 354 27.64 14.87 -9.35
N ASP A 355 27.92 14.11 -10.41
CA ASP A 355 27.72 14.60 -11.79
C ASP A 355 26.26 14.91 -12.13
N ALA A 356 25.31 14.27 -11.43
CA ALA A 356 23.89 14.30 -11.79
C ALA A 356 23.07 15.40 -11.08
N TRP A 357 23.57 15.94 -9.97
CA TRP A 357 22.91 17.00 -9.18
C TRP A 357 23.89 17.90 -8.41
N GLY A 358 25.19 17.68 -8.53
CA GLY A 358 26.22 18.39 -7.75
C GLY A 358 26.22 19.89 -8.00
N GLN A 359 26.04 20.32 -9.25
CA GLN A 359 25.89 21.74 -9.59
C GLN A 359 24.70 22.36 -8.85
N TYR A 360 23.54 21.70 -8.87
CA TYR A 360 22.35 22.18 -8.15
C TYR A 360 22.60 22.30 -6.65
N ALA A 361 23.30 21.33 -6.06
CA ALA A 361 23.69 21.39 -4.65
C ALA A 361 24.64 22.56 -4.35
N GLN A 362 25.55 22.91 -5.28
CA GLN A 362 26.41 24.10 -5.15
C GLN A 362 25.59 25.39 -5.22
N ASP A 363 24.60 25.46 -6.12
CA ASP A 363 23.73 26.63 -6.30
C ASP A 363 22.86 26.89 -5.06
N LEU A 364 22.45 25.83 -4.36
CA LEU A 364 21.80 25.96 -3.04
C LEU A 364 22.74 26.61 -2.03
N LEU A 365 24.00 26.18 -1.97
CA LEU A 365 24.98 26.75 -1.02
C LEU A 365 25.36 28.20 -1.33
N SER A 366 25.31 28.60 -2.61
CA SER A 366 25.67 29.94 -3.08
C SER A 366 24.54 30.97 -3.00
N GLY A 367 23.36 30.60 -2.50
CA GLY A 367 22.28 31.55 -2.22
C GLY A 367 20.87 31.01 -2.41
N SER A 368 20.70 29.89 -3.12
CA SER A 368 19.38 29.35 -3.48
C SER A 368 18.79 28.42 -2.41
N PHE A 369 19.49 28.18 -1.30
CA PHE A 369 18.99 27.36 -0.20
C PHE A 369 17.83 28.03 0.51
N SER A 370 16.72 27.32 0.62
CA SER A 370 15.61 27.68 1.51
C SER A 370 15.22 26.54 2.44
N GLN A 371 14.74 26.90 3.63
CA GLN A 371 14.41 25.91 4.65
C GLN A 371 13.31 24.97 4.16
N PRO A 372 13.42 23.65 4.42
CA PRO A 372 12.37 22.70 4.10
C PRO A 372 11.03 23.07 4.72
N ARG A 373 9.97 22.73 3.98
CA ARG A 373 8.60 22.84 4.49
C ARG A 373 8.43 21.91 5.69
N GLN A 374 7.63 22.34 6.67
CA GLN A 374 7.33 21.59 7.88
C GLN A 374 5.99 20.89 7.69
N GLY A 375 5.99 19.55 7.70
CA GLY A 375 4.76 18.78 7.75
C GLY A 375 4.16 18.73 9.16
N ARG A 376 3.21 17.82 9.37
CA ARG A 376 2.43 17.73 10.61
C ARG A 376 2.85 16.57 11.51
N HIS A 377 3.69 15.66 11.01
CA HIS A 377 4.00 14.38 11.65
C HIS A 377 5.42 14.38 12.19
N ASP A 378 5.59 13.83 13.39
CA ASP A 378 6.86 13.76 14.11
C ASP A 378 6.80 12.59 15.09
N ASP A 379 7.58 11.53 14.81
CA ASP A 379 7.65 10.34 15.65
C ASP A 379 8.50 10.53 16.92
N LYS A 380 9.17 11.69 17.05
CA LYS A 380 10.07 12.04 18.17
C LYS A 380 11.26 11.09 18.34
N ALA A 381 11.54 10.27 17.35
CA ALA A 381 12.63 9.29 17.35
C ALA A 381 13.63 9.59 16.23
N HIS A 382 13.14 9.79 15.00
CA HIS A 382 13.96 9.89 13.81
C HIS A 382 13.65 11.15 12.98
N PRO A 383 14.67 11.76 12.36
CA PRO A 383 14.45 12.77 11.33
C PRO A 383 13.90 12.11 10.05
N PRO A 384 13.36 12.91 9.11
CA PRO A 384 12.94 12.42 7.80
C PRO A 384 14.04 11.63 7.08
N ILE A 385 13.68 10.81 6.11
CA ILE A 385 14.63 10.04 5.29
C ILE A 385 15.45 11.01 4.41
N HIS A 386 16.76 11.05 4.60
CA HIS A 386 17.66 11.99 3.91
C HIS A 386 19.06 11.40 3.70
N PRO A 387 19.85 11.89 2.73
CA PRO A 387 21.23 11.44 2.56
C PRO A 387 22.14 11.98 3.68
N VAL A 388 22.92 11.09 4.29
CA VAL A 388 23.86 11.42 5.39
C VAL A 388 25.27 11.69 4.85
N THR A 389 25.66 10.97 3.81
CA THR A 389 26.92 11.17 3.08
C THR A 389 26.73 10.87 1.59
N PHE A 390 27.67 11.32 0.77
CA PHE A 390 27.66 10.99 -0.66
C PHE A 390 28.06 9.54 -0.89
N ALA A 391 27.24 8.83 -1.66
CA ALA A 391 27.53 7.49 -2.12
C ALA A 391 27.96 7.52 -3.58
N SER A 392 29.20 7.12 -3.87
CA SER A 392 29.65 6.93 -5.25
C SER A 392 28.74 5.90 -5.96
N PRO A 393 28.30 6.14 -7.20
CA PRO A 393 27.55 5.15 -7.97
C PRO A 393 28.24 3.78 -8.07
N SER A 394 29.58 3.72 -7.97
CA SER A 394 30.36 2.48 -8.05
C SER A 394 30.20 1.55 -6.84
N VAL A 395 29.76 2.06 -5.69
CA VAL A 395 29.57 1.25 -4.46
C VAL A 395 28.10 0.83 -4.26
N LEU A 396 27.22 1.20 -5.19
CA LEU A 396 25.79 0.94 -5.14
C LEU A 396 25.40 -0.12 -6.18
N THR A 397 24.51 -1.03 -5.79
CA THR A 397 23.83 -1.91 -6.74
C THR A 397 22.87 -1.09 -7.61
N HIS A 398 22.37 -1.68 -8.71
CA HIS A 398 21.43 -1.01 -9.61
C HIS A 398 20.22 -0.40 -8.87
N ASP A 399 19.56 -1.19 -8.02
CA ASP A 399 18.38 -0.72 -7.29
C ASP A 399 18.74 0.24 -6.15
N ALA A 400 19.85 -0.01 -5.44
CA ALA A 400 20.35 0.93 -4.44
C ALA A 400 20.68 2.30 -5.03
N LYS A 401 21.27 2.35 -6.23
CA LYS A 401 21.56 3.59 -6.95
C LYS A 401 20.28 4.37 -7.26
N ARG A 402 19.25 3.70 -7.77
CA ARG A 402 17.97 4.33 -8.15
C ARG A 402 17.21 4.87 -6.94
N LEU A 403 17.15 4.09 -5.85
CA LEU A 403 16.49 4.53 -4.61
C LEU A 403 17.27 5.66 -3.92
N TYR A 404 18.59 5.54 -3.85
CA TYR A 404 19.46 6.59 -3.30
C TYR A 404 19.34 7.91 -4.08
N GLU A 405 19.38 7.86 -5.41
CA GLU A 405 19.19 9.04 -6.27
C GLU A 405 17.83 9.71 -6.00
N TYR A 406 16.76 8.93 -5.86
CA TYR A 406 15.45 9.48 -5.49
C TYR A 406 15.51 10.22 -4.14
N ILE A 407 16.08 9.59 -3.11
CA ILE A 407 16.21 10.16 -1.77
C ILE A 407 17.02 11.47 -1.81
N VAL A 408 18.15 11.50 -2.52
CA VAL A 408 18.99 12.69 -2.63
C VAL A 408 18.28 13.82 -3.37
N ARG A 409 17.69 13.54 -4.55
CA ARG A 409 16.95 14.54 -5.32
C ARG A 409 15.77 15.09 -4.54
N ARG A 410 15.04 14.24 -3.81
CA ARG A 410 13.94 14.64 -2.92
C ARG A 410 14.44 15.57 -1.82
N PHE A 411 15.56 15.24 -1.17
CA PHE A 411 16.16 16.08 -0.14
C PHE A 411 16.60 17.45 -0.66
N LEU A 412 17.32 17.50 -1.79
CA LEU A 412 17.76 18.77 -2.40
C LEU A 412 16.56 19.63 -2.81
N ALA A 413 15.50 19.01 -3.34
CA ALA A 413 14.26 19.69 -3.66
C ALA A 413 13.57 20.30 -2.44
N CYS A 414 13.58 19.60 -1.29
CA CYS A 414 13.06 20.15 -0.04
C CYS A 414 13.83 21.42 0.39
N CYS A 415 15.13 21.47 0.10
CA CYS A 415 16.03 22.58 0.42
C CYS A 415 16.04 23.71 -0.64
N SER A 416 15.21 23.61 -1.68
CA SER A 416 15.08 24.59 -2.76
C SER A 416 13.80 25.42 -2.64
N ASP A 417 13.55 26.36 -3.53
CA ASP A 417 12.31 27.14 -3.59
C ASP A 417 11.17 26.42 -4.33
N ASP A 418 9.93 26.83 -4.03
CA ASP A 418 8.75 26.42 -4.79
C ASP A 418 8.89 26.82 -6.27
N ALA A 419 8.38 26.01 -7.18
CA ALA A 419 8.27 26.44 -8.57
C ALA A 419 7.19 27.53 -8.68
N LYS A 420 7.44 28.56 -9.48
CA LYS A 420 6.55 29.72 -9.63
C LYS A 420 6.05 29.84 -11.05
N GLY A 421 4.79 30.24 -11.21
CA GLY A 421 4.16 30.44 -12.49
C GLY A 421 3.01 31.43 -12.41
N VAL A 422 2.38 31.68 -13.54
CA VAL A 422 1.15 32.48 -13.64
C VAL A 422 0.07 31.58 -14.22
N SER A 423 -1.05 31.50 -13.52
CA SER A 423 -2.26 30.86 -14.03
C SER A 423 -3.24 31.91 -14.54
N THR A 424 -3.71 31.73 -15.78
CA THR A 424 -4.70 32.57 -16.42
C THR A 424 -6.00 31.79 -16.54
N ASN A 425 -7.09 32.32 -15.98
CA ASN A 425 -8.43 31.76 -16.12
C ASN A 425 -9.29 32.73 -16.92
N VAL A 426 -9.89 32.24 -17.99
CA VAL A 426 -10.81 33.00 -18.84
C VAL A 426 -12.18 32.35 -18.76
N GLU A 427 -13.21 33.10 -18.42
CA GLU A 427 -14.60 32.64 -18.45
C GLU A 427 -15.35 33.39 -19.55
N ILE A 428 -16.12 32.63 -20.33
CA ILE A 428 -16.95 33.14 -21.42
C ILE A 428 -18.40 32.73 -21.19
N LEU A 429 -19.32 33.57 -21.67
CA LEU A 429 -20.73 33.27 -21.78
C LEU A 429 -21.07 33.07 -23.26
N TYR A 430 -21.65 31.92 -23.61
CA TYR A 430 -22.12 31.64 -24.96
C TYR A 430 -23.60 31.24 -24.87
N GLY A 431 -24.49 32.12 -25.33
CA GLY A 431 -25.92 32.06 -24.97
C GLY A 431 -26.12 32.32 -23.47
N GLU A 432 -26.75 31.38 -22.79
CA GLU A 432 -26.94 31.40 -21.32
C GLU A 432 -25.92 30.53 -20.58
N GLU A 433 -25.05 29.82 -21.31
CA GLU A 433 -24.14 28.84 -20.75
C GLU A 433 -22.73 29.40 -20.56
N SER A 434 -22.12 29.04 -19.44
CA SER A 434 -20.78 29.50 -19.06
C SER A 434 -19.73 28.43 -19.40
N PHE A 435 -18.58 28.90 -19.88
CA PHE A 435 -17.43 28.05 -20.19
C PHE A 435 -16.17 28.69 -19.64
N HIS A 436 -15.13 27.89 -19.41
CA HIS A 436 -13.86 28.36 -18.88
C HIS A 436 -12.66 27.72 -19.58
N ALA A 437 -11.58 28.47 -19.70
CA ALA A 437 -10.28 27.98 -20.14
C ALA A 437 -9.22 28.32 -19.08
N HIS A 438 -8.27 27.41 -18.91
CA HIS A 438 -7.15 27.56 -17.98
C HIS A 438 -5.83 27.49 -18.73
N GLY A 439 -4.97 28.46 -18.48
CA GLY A 439 -3.60 28.53 -18.96
C GLY A 439 -2.63 28.60 -17.79
N LEU A 440 -1.48 27.96 -17.91
CA LEU A 440 -0.38 28.01 -16.96
C LEU A 440 0.91 28.31 -17.73
N HIS A 441 1.65 29.32 -17.28
CA HIS A 441 3.00 29.61 -17.74
C HIS A 441 3.97 29.53 -16.55
N VAL A 442 4.96 28.64 -16.63
CA VAL A 442 5.97 28.43 -15.58
C VAL A 442 7.08 29.45 -15.75
N LEU A 443 7.25 30.31 -14.75
CA LEU A 443 8.27 31.38 -14.75
C LEU A 443 9.60 30.87 -14.18
N GLU A 444 9.54 30.15 -13.07
CA GLU A 444 10.70 29.63 -12.36
C GLU A 444 10.48 28.16 -12.01
N ARG A 445 11.35 27.28 -12.51
CA ARG A 445 11.23 25.83 -12.26
C ARG A 445 11.73 25.42 -10.87
N ASN A 446 12.75 26.13 -10.34
CA ASN A 446 13.30 25.95 -9.00
C ASN A 446 13.52 24.47 -8.66
N TYR A 447 12.83 23.91 -7.65
CA TYR A 447 13.01 22.51 -7.24
C TYR A 447 12.79 21.47 -8.36
N LEU A 448 12.02 21.80 -9.40
CA LEU A 448 11.74 20.89 -10.52
C LEU A 448 12.97 20.58 -11.37
N ASP A 449 14.03 21.38 -11.30
CA ASP A 449 15.26 21.14 -12.06
C ASP A 449 16.11 20.02 -11.43
N VAL A 450 16.00 19.79 -10.12
CA VAL A 450 16.64 18.65 -9.45
C VAL A 450 15.69 17.46 -9.29
N PHE A 451 14.40 17.71 -9.09
CA PHE A 451 13.38 16.68 -8.83
C PHE A 451 12.63 16.25 -10.09
N VAL A 452 13.35 15.60 -11.01
CA VAL A 452 12.88 15.16 -12.33
C VAL A 452 11.69 14.18 -12.31
N TYR A 453 11.34 13.65 -11.14
CA TYR A 453 10.19 12.77 -10.93
C TYR A 453 8.85 13.51 -10.92
N GLU A 454 8.89 14.83 -10.85
CA GLU A 454 7.73 15.69 -10.89
C GLU A 454 7.80 16.63 -12.09
N LYS A 455 6.66 16.82 -12.76
CA LYS A 455 6.54 17.72 -13.91
C LYS A 455 5.59 18.85 -13.58
N TRP A 456 5.92 20.03 -14.09
CA TRP A 456 5.05 21.19 -14.15
C TRP A 456 5.51 21.95 -15.37
N ASN A 457 4.72 21.85 -16.42
CA ASN A 457 5.04 22.39 -17.71
C ASN A 457 3.97 23.40 -18.06
N ASP A 458 4.32 24.32 -18.95
CA ASP A 458 3.36 25.23 -19.56
C ASP A 458 2.20 24.42 -20.17
N THR A 459 0.99 24.89 -19.94
CA THR A 459 -0.16 24.41 -20.73
C THR A 459 -0.26 25.24 -22.00
N THR A 460 -1.28 24.99 -22.83
CA THR A 460 -1.58 25.81 -24.00
C THR A 460 -1.60 27.29 -23.61
N GLU A 461 -0.76 28.09 -24.28
CA GLU A 461 -0.70 29.52 -24.08
C GLU A 461 -2.03 30.14 -24.58
N LEU A 462 -2.77 30.75 -23.67
CA LEU A 462 -4.06 31.34 -24.02
C LEU A 462 -3.86 32.61 -24.86
N PRO A 463 -4.73 32.88 -25.85
CA PRO A 463 -4.84 34.20 -26.47
C PRO A 463 -5.10 35.29 -25.42
N LYS A 464 -4.72 36.54 -25.74
CA LYS A 464 -5.01 37.68 -24.86
C LYS A 464 -6.46 38.10 -25.01
N PHE A 465 -7.27 37.79 -24.00
CA PHE A 465 -8.67 38.20 -23.91
C PHE A 465 -8.85 39.47 -23.06
N ARG A 466 -9.86 40.28 -23.39
CA ARG A 466 -10.31 41.41 -22.57
C ARG A 466 -11.71 41.16 -22.02
N VAL A 467 -11.96 41.57 -20.78
CA VAL A 467 -13.31 41.50 -20.22
C VAL A 467 -14.27 42.33 -21.07
N GLY A 468 -15.39 41.74 -21.45
CA GLY A 468 -16.38 42.34 -22.34
C GLY A 468 -16.13 42.12 -23.84
N GLU A 469 -14.97 41.56 -24.22
CA GLU A 469 -14.69 41.15 -25.60
C GLU A 469 -15.74 40.14 -26.10
N VAL A 470 -16.14 40.29 -27.35
CA VAL A 470 -17.12 39.43 -28.01
C VAL A 470 -16.46 38.82 -29.23
N PHE A 471 -16.56 37.50 -29.37
CA PHE A 471 -16.01 36.77 -30.50
C PHE A 471 -16.97 35.69 -30.98
N GLN A 472 -16.84 35.29 -32.24
CA GLN A 472 -17.52 34.10 -32.75
C GLN A 472 -16.63 32.88 -32.49
N PRO A 473 -17.09 31.86 -31.75
CA PRO A 473 -16.34 30.62 -31.62
C PRO A 473 -15.97 30.04 -32.97
N THR A 474 -14.75 29.50 -33.09
CA THR A 474 -14.31 28.85 -34.33
C THR A 474 -15.08 27.56 -34.56
N GLU A 475 -15.37 26.85 -33.47
CA GLU A 475 -16.16 25.63 -33.47
C GLU A 475 -16.85 25.46 -32.12
N ALA A 476 -18.09 24.96 -32.14
CA ALA A 476 -18.81 24.54 -30.94
C ALA A 476 -19.43 23.17 -31.22
N MET A 477 -19.12 22.18 -30.39
CA MET A 477 -19.56 20.80 -30.58
C MET A 477 -20.31 20.28 -29.37
N LEU A 478 -21.39 19.55 -29.63
CA LEU A 478 -21.98 18.64 -28.66
C LEU A 478 -21.26 17.30 -28.78
N THR A 479 -20.54 16.91 -27.74
CA THR A 479 -19.84 15.62 -27.68
C THR A 479 -20.56 14.66 -26.76
N ASP A 480 -20.46 13.37 -27.06
CA ASP A 480 -20.87 12.32 -26.14
C ASP A 480 -19.66 11.57 -25.60
N GLY A 481 -19.85 10.93 -24.46
CA GLY A 481 -18.85 10.12 -23.81
C GLY A 481 -19.50 9.08 -22.91
N LYS A 482 -18.68 8.19 -22.36
CA LYS A 482 -19.12 7.17 -21.41
C LYS A 482 -18.28 7.23 -20.15
N THR A 483 -18.91 7.06 -18.99
CA THR A 483 -18.14 6.94 -17.75
C THR A 483 -17.30 5.66 -17.79
N SER A 484 -16.12 5.70 -17.18
CA SER A 484 -15.19 4.57 -17.13
C SER A 484 -15.13 4.00 -15.71
N PRO A 485 -14.97 2.69 -15.55
CA PRO A 485 -14.79 2.09 -14.23
C PRO A 485 -13.51 2.63 -13.56
N PRO A 486 -13.42 2.59 -12.22
CA PRO A 486 -12.15 2.86 -11.55
C PRO A 486 -11.08 1.85 -11.98
N SER A 487 -9.80 2.18 -11.80
CA SER A 487 -8.72 1.20 -11.97
C SER A 487 -8.65 0.25 -10.78
N TYR A 488 -8.14 -0.97 -11.01
CA TYR A 488 -7.68 -1.83 -9.92
C TYR A 488 -6.59 -1.14 -9.09
N LEU A 489 -6.38 -1.58 -7.84
CA LEU A 489 -5.39 -0.97 -6.97
C LEU A 489 -3.98 -1.28 -7.45
N THR A 490 -3.15 -0.26 -7.60
CA THR A 490 -1.70 -0.43 -7.59
C THR A 490 -1.21 -0.63 -6.15
N GLU A 491 0.05 -1.03 -5.97
CA GLU A 491 0.65 -1.10 -4.64
C GLU A 491 0.69 0.27 -3.95
N ALA A 492 0.96 1.35 -4.69
CA ALA A 492 0.91 2.71 -4.17
C ALA A 492 -0.50 3.09 -3.69
N ASP A 493 -1.55 2.67 -4.39
CA ASP A 493 -2.94 2.92 -3.98
C ASP A 493 -3.29 2.12 -2.72
N LEU A 494 -2.81 0.88 -2.62
CA LEU A 494 -3.06 0.03 -1.45
C LEU A 494 -2.34 0.57 -0.21
N ILE A 495 -1.08 0.99 -0.34
CA ILE A 495 -0.33 1.69 0.72
C ILE A 495 -1.10 2.95 1.17
N ALA A 496 -1.57 3.77 0.21
CA ALA A 496 -2.33 4.97 0.54
C ALA A 496 -3.66 4.67 1.27
N LEU A 497 -4.35 3.59 0.90
CA LEU A 497 -5.57 3.17 1.61
C LEU A 497 -5.27 2.67 3.02
N MET A 498 -4.19 1.89 3.21
CA MET A 498 -3.77 1.44 4.54
C MET A 498 -3.41 2.62 5.45
N ASP A 499 -2.65 3.59 4.94
CA ASP A 499 -2.26 4.82 5.64
C ASP A 499 -3.47 5.67 6.07
N ILE A 500 -4.38 5.97 5.13
CA ILE A 500 -5.61 6.74 5.42
C ILE A 500 -6.50 6.04 6.45
N ASN A 501 -6.49 4.71 6.48
CA ASN A 501 -7.28 3.93 7.42
C ASN A 501 -6.54 3.59 8.72
N GLY A 502 -5.27 4.01 8.87
CA GLY A 502 -4.47 3.80 10.07
C GLY A 502 -4.23 2.33 10.38
N ILE A 503 -3.94 1.51 9.37
CA ILE A 503 -3.50 0.12 9.55
C ILE A 503 -2.13 -0.09 8.89
N GLY A 504 -1.32 -0.98 9.47
CA GLY A 504 0.05 -1.20 9.02
C GLY A 504 1.00 -0.06 9.40
N THR A 505 0.75 0.65 10.51
CA THR A 505 1.65 1.69 11.05
C THR A 505 3.03 1.12 11.40
N ASP A 506 3.97 1.98 11.80
CA ASP A 506 5.36 1.59 12.14
C ASP A 506 6.08 0.89 10.97
N ALA A 507 5.84 1.36 9.74
CA ALA A 507 6.47 0.82 8.52
C ALA A 507 6.18 -0.67 8.21
N THR A 508 5.02 -1.20 8.63
CA THR A 508 4.63 -2.61 8.41
C THR A 508 3.74 -2.86 7.19
N MET A 509 3.26 -1.81 6.50
CA MET A 509 2.37 -1.94 5.31
C MET A 509 2.92 -2.89 4.24
N ALA A 510 4.18 -2.74 3.86
CA ALA A 510 4.83 -3.57 2.84
C ALA A 510 4.82 -5.07 3.19
N GLU A 511 4.97 -5.41 4.46
CA GLU A 511 4.94 -6.79 4.94
C GLU A 511 3.54 -7.40 4.77
N HIS A 512 2.50 -6.67 5.16
CA HIS A 512 1.12 -7.15 5.05
C HIS A 512 0.66 -7.28 3.59
N ILE A 513 1.11 -6.37 2.71
CA ILE A 513 0.88 -6.45 1.26
C ILE A 513 1.61 -7.65 0.65
N GLN A 514 2.85 -7.92 1.05
CA GLN A 514 3.57 -9.12 0.64
C GLN A 514 2.84 -10.38 1.13
N LYS A 515 2.31 -10.36 2.36
CA LYS A 515 1.63 -11.53 2.96
C LYS A 515 0.39 -11.98 2.20
N ILE A 516 -0.44 -11.06 1.70
CA ILE A 516 -1.61 -11.44 0.89
C ILE A 516 -1.23 -12.02 -0.48
N GLN A 517 -0.03 -11.72 -0.98
CA GLN A 517 0.52 -12.31 -2.20
C GLN A 517 1.10 -13.70 -1.92
N ASP A 518 1.91 -13.83 -0.88
CA ASP A 518 2.53 -15.11 -0.48
C ASP A 518 1.49 -16.18 -0.12
N ARG A 519 0.32 -15.75 0.36
CA ARG A 519 -0.83 -16.62 0.66
C ARG A 519 -1.77 -16.84 -0.53
N GLU A 520 -1.42 -16.32 -1.70
CA GLU A 520 -2.20 -16.42 -2.93
C GLU A 520 -3.64 -15.91 -2.79
N TYR A 521 -3.86 -14.90 -1.94
CA TYR A 521 -5.16 -14.25 -1.79
C TYR A 521 -5.36 -13.13 -2.81
N ALA A 522 -4.27 -12.47 -3.19
CA ALA A 522 -4.25 -11.51 -4.28
C ALA A 522 -3.03 -11.78 -5.17
N ALA A 523 -3.21 -11.52 -6.46
CA ALA A 523 -2.14 -11.61 -7.45
C ALA A 523 -1.86 -10.23 -8.03
N LEU A 524 -0.59 -9.97 -8.28
CA LEU A 524 -0.15 -8.80 -9.02
C LEU A 524 -0.12 -9.13 -10.51
N ILE A 525 -0.97 -8.49 -11.29
CA ILE A 525 -1.06 -8.70 -12.75
C ILE A 525 -0.63 -7.45 -13.50
N ASP A 526 -0.08 -7.64 -14.69
CA ASP A 526 0.12 -6.53 -15.62
C ASP A 526 -1.26 -6.07 -16.11
N GLN A 527 -1.59 -4.81 -15.85
CA GLN A 527 -2.78 -4.20 -16.39
C GLN A 527 -2.59 -4.01 -17.89
N THR A 528 -3.16 -4.91 -18.69
CA THR A 528 -3.45 -4.62 -20.09
C THR A 528 -4.61 -3.63 -20.08
N GLY A 529 -4.30 -2.33 -20.23
CA GLY A 529 -5.35 -1.34 -20.41
C GLY A 529 -6.18 -1.63 -21.67
N PRO A 530 -7.44 -1.17 -21.74
CA PRO A 530 -7.91 -0.65 -23.03
C PRO A 530 -6.86 0.36 -23.48
N ALA A 531 -6.51 0.40 -24.77
CA ALA A 531 -5.69 1.49 -25.28
C ALA A 531 -6.28 2.79 -24.73
N ALA A 532 -5.48 3.54 -23.98
CA ALA A 532 -5.79 4.94 -23.84
C ALA A 532 -5.85 5.43 -25.29
N GLN A 533 -7.04 5.80 -25.76
CA GLN A 533 -7.13 6.82 -26.77
C GLN A 533 -6.50 8.04 -26.10
N ASP A 534 -5.19 8.17 -26.31
CA ASP A 534 -4.54 9.46 -26.28
C ASP A 534 -5.33 10.26 -27.33
N ASP A 535 -6.24 11.13 -26.89
CA ASP A 535 -6.76 12.24 -27.70
C ASP A 535 -5.62 13.28 -27.89
N ASP A 536 -4.47 12.81 -28.36
CA ASP A 536 -3.37 13.62 -28.89
C ASP A 536 -3.38 13.43 -30.42
N ASP A 537 -4.48 13.83 -31.07
CA ASP A 537 -4.48 14.14 -32.50
C ASP A 537 -3.82 15.51 -32.69
N ASP A 538 -2.49 15.55 -32.56
CA ASP A 538 -1.64 16.63 -33.07
C ASP A 538 -0.58 16.03 -34.02
N GLU A 539 -1.04 15.33 -35.07
CA GLU A 539 -0.23 15.15 -36.28
C GLU A 539 -0.31 16.43 -37.13
N VAL A 540 0.65 17.32 -36.93
CA VAL A 540 0.91 18.42 -37.87
C VAL A 540 1.68 17.85 -39.06
N GLU A 541 0.97 17.60 -40.17
CA GLU A 541 1.59 17.37 -41.47
C GLU A 541 2.55 18.51 -41.83
N SER A 542 3.82 18.19 -42.03
CA SER A 542 4.81 19.12 -42.56
C SER A 542 4.67 19.23 -44.08
N PRO A 543 4.74 20.43 -44.68
CA PRO A 543 4.53 20.62 -46.11
C PRO A 543 5.69 20.04 -46.95
N PRO A 544 5.42 19.56 -48.19
CA PRO A 544 6.45 18.93 -49.01
C PRO A 544 7.48 19.94 -49.51
N ALA A 545 8.75 19.64 -49.25
CA ALA A 545 9.88 20.40 -49.74
C ALA A 545 10.00 20.27 -51.28
N ARG A 546 10.10 21.43 -51.94
CA ARG A 546 10.34 21.57 -53.37
C ARG A 546 11.63 20.86 -53.80
N GLY A 547 11.52 20.07 -54.86
CA GLY A 547 12.63 19.43 -55.54
C GLY A 547 13.61 20.41 -56.16
N GLY A 548 14.90 20.11 -56.00
CA GLY A 548 16.02 20.68 -56.72
C GLY A 548 16.93 19.56 -57.19
N ALA A 549 16.87 19.26 -58.49
CA ALA A 549 17.71 18.29 -59.17
C ALA A 549 19.12 18.84 -59.45
N ARG A 550 20.10 17.92 -59.49
CA ARG A 550 21.45 17.92 -60.13
C ARG A 550 22.39 17.16 -59.18
N GLY A 551 23.13 16.10 -59.52
CA GLY A 551 23.61 15.56 -60.79
C GLY A 551 25.09 15.18 -60.57
N GLY A 552 25.52 13.98 -60.98
CA GLY A 552 26.94 13.72 -61.32
C GLY A 552 27.78 12.78 -60.43
N ARG A 553 27.81 11.50 -60.82
CA ARG A 553 28.96 10.58 -61.06
C ARG A 553 30.29 10.65 -60.27
N SER A 554 30.79 9.41 -60.07
CA SER A 554 32.19 8.91 -60.00
C SER A 554 32.89 8.99 -58.63
N SER A 555 33.91 8.21 -58.27
CA SER A 555 34.43 6.85 -58.57
C SER A 555 35.73 6.74 -57.74
N ARG A 556 35.99 5.57 -57.15
CA ARG A 556 37.32 5.03 -56.72
C ARG A 556 38.15 5.75 -55.65
N GLY A 557 38.45 4.97 -54.60
CA GLY A 557 39.84 4.67 -54.20
C GLY A 557 40.35 5.35 -52.93
N GLY A 558 40.79 4.56 -51.94
CA GLY A 558 41.63 5.06 -50.85
C GLY A 558 41.62 4.20 -49.59
N ARG A 559 42.67 3.37 -49.43
CA ARG A 559 43.02 2.69 -48.17
C ARG A 559 43.31 3.71 -47.07
N GLY A 560 42.88 3.45 -45.83
CA GLY A 560 43.26 4.27 -44.67
C GLY A 560 42.95 3.59 -43.34
N ARG A 561 43.99 3.34 -42.56
CA ARG A 561 44.03 2.73 -41.22
C ARG A 561 43.17 3.45 -40.18
N GLY A 562 42.54 2.65 -39.32
CA GLY A 562 42.44 2.79 -37.85
C GLY A 562 42.19 4.17 -37.25
N GLY A 563 40.92 4.49 -36.99
CA GLY A 563 40.49 5.64 -36.21
C GLY A 563 39.75 5.25 -34.93
N ARG A 564 40.24 5.77 -33.79
CA ARG A 564 39.47 5.98 -32.55
C ARG A 564 38.32 6.95 -32.81
N GLY A 565 37.21 6.77 -32.08
CA GLY A 565 36.30 7.86 -31.71
C GLY A 565 34.91 7.78 -32.34
N GLY A 566 33.92 7.41 -31.53
CA GLY A 566 32.51 7.50 -31.89
C GLY A 566 31.64 7.31 -30.64
N ARG A 567 31.34 8.42 -29.96
CA ARG A 567 30.33 8.50 -28.89
C ARG A 567 28.99 8.01 -29.45
N GLY A 568 28.61 6.79 -29.11
CA GLY A 568 27.24 6.32 -29.28
C GLY A 568 26.36 7.01 -28.24
N GLY A 569 25.60 8.01 -28.67
CA GLY A 569 24.46 8.51 -27.91
C GLY A 569 23.44 7.39 -27.78
N ALA A 570 23.43 6.74 -26.62
CA ALA A 570 22.38 5.78 -26.28
C ALA A 570 21.09 6.56 -26.05
N SER A 571 20.24 6.61 -27.08
CA SER A 571 18.82 6.85 -26.89
C SER A 571 18.28 5.69 -26.05
N SER A 572 18.08 5.94 -24.77
CA SER A 572 17.38 5.03 -23.88
C SER A 572 15.94 4.87 -24.38
N SER A 573 15.68 3.84 -25.17
CA SER A 573 14.33 3.34 -25.40
C SER A 573 13.80 2.78 -24.08
N GLY A 574 13.25 3.67 -23.27
CA GLY A 574 12.58 3.32 -22.02
C GLY A 574 11.37 2.46 -22.34
N GLY A 575 11.50 1.14 -22.22
CA GLY A 575 10.38 0.23 -22.28
C GLY A 575 9.30 0.70 -21.29
N ARG A 576 8.15 1.13 -21.83
CA ARG A 576 6.91 1.34 -21.07
C ARG A 576 6.54 -0.01 -20.45
N GLY A 577 7.00 -0.26 -19.23
CA GLY A 577 6.61 -1.41 -18.45
C GLY A 577 5.16 -1.24 -18.08
N ARG A 578 4.37 -2.30 -18.26
CA ARG A 578 2.94 -2.30 -17.96
C ARG A 578 2.74 -2.01 -16.47
N LEU A 579 1.72 -1.21 -16.15
CA LEU A 579 1.35 -0.90 -14.78
C LEU A 579 0.88 -2.19 -14.09
N LYS A 580 1.41 -2.48 -12.91
CA LYS A 580 1.03 -3.66 -12.14
C LYS A 580 -0.07 -3.34 -11.14
N VAL A 581 -1.11 -4.17 -11.09
CA VAL A 581 -2.28 -3.98 -10.24
C VAL A 581 -2.68 -5.26 -9.52
N PHE A 582 -3.30 -5.10 -8.35
CA PHE A 582 -3.82 -6.19 -7.55
C PHE A 582 -5.19 -6.64 -8.03
N VAL A 583 -5.34 -7.96 -8.21
CA VAL A 583 -6.61 -8.63 -8.43
C VAL A 583 -6.75 -9.76 -7.40
N PRO A 584 -7.89 -9.88 -6.70
CA PRO A 584 -8.08 -10.97 -5.75
C PRO A 584 -8.17 -12.32 -6.49
N THR A 585 -7.61 -13.36 -5.88
CA THR A 585 -7.83 -14.72 -6.37
C THR A 585 -9.24 -15.20 -6.00
N LYS A 586 -9.66 -16.36 -6.52
CA LYS A 586 -10.95 -16.95 -6.15
C LYS A 586 -11.06 -17.20 -4.65
N LEU A 587 -9.98 -17.68 -4.02
CA LEU A 587 -9.92 -17.91 -2.58
C LEU A 587 -9.99 -16.59 -1.81
N GLY A 588 -9.16 -15.60 -2.17
CA GLY A 588 -9.17 -14.30 -1.48
C GLY A 588 -10.53 -13.60 -1.57
N MET A 589 -11.18 -13.65 -2.73
CA MET A 589 -12.54 -13.14 -2.91
C MET A 589 -13.56 -13.91 -2.07
N ALA A 590 -13.54 -15.25 -2.10
CA ALA A 590 -14.48 -16.08 -1.35
C ALA A 590 -14.37 -15.84 0.16
N LEU A 591 -13.16 -15.63 0.68
CA LEU A 591 -12.95 -15.31 2.09
C LEU A 591 -13.62 -13.98 2.46
N ILE A 592 -13.32 -12.89 1.78
CA ILE A 592 -13.90 -11.57 2.10
C ILE A 592 -15.43 -11.59 1.92
N VAL A 593 -15.93 -12.11 0.79
CA VAL A 593 -17.38 -12.18 0.53
C VAL A 593 -18.08 -13.07 1.55
N GLY A 594 -17.48 -14.20 1.91
CA GLY A 594 -18.05 -15.11 2.91
C GLY A 594 -18.17 -14.48 4.28
N PHE A 595 -17.13 -13.77 4.75
CA PHE A 595 -17.18 -13.03 6.01
C PHE A 595 -18.16 -11.84 5.96
N ASP A 596 -18.25 -11.12 4.85
CA ASP A 596 -19.22 -10.03 4.71
C ASP A 596 -20.67 -10.55 4.74
N ARG A 597 -20.94 -11.72 4.11
CA ARG A 597 -22.26 -12.39 4.16
C ARG A 597 -22.64 -12.95 5.53
N MET A 598 -21.68 -13.07 6.45
CA MET A 598 -22.01 -13.42 7.84
C MET A 598 -22.69 -12.26 8.58
N GLU A 599 -22.66 -11.03 8.03
CA GLU A 599 -23.29 -9.85 8.63
C GLU A 599 -22.90 -9.68 10.11
N LEU A 600 -21.60 -9.81 10.38
CA LEU A 600 -21.05 -9.57 11.70
C LEU A 600 -21.14 -8.07 11.99
N GLU A 601 -21.58 -7.70 13.19
CA GLU A 601 -21.60 -6.29 13.63
C GLU A 601 -20.24 -5.62 13.43
N THR A 602 -19.18 -6.39 13.69
CA THR A 602 -17.80 -5.98 13.43
C THR A 602 -17.22 -6.79 12.27
N SER A 603 -17.12 -6.16 11.09
CA SER A 603 -16.53 -6.81 9.91
C SER A 603 -15.03 -6.95 10.04
N LEU A 604 -14.52 -8.19 9.89
CA LEU A 604 -13.09 -8.47 9.84
C LEU A 604 -12.43 -8.01 8.54
N GLY A 605 -13.20 -7.87 7.45
CA GLY A 605 -12.72 -7.39 6.16
C GLY A 605 -12.56 -5.85 6.11
N LYS A 606 -13.05 -5.14 7.12
CA LYS A 606 -12.89 -3.69 7.27
C LYS A 606 -11.78 -3.37 8.29
N PRO A 607 -11.09 -2.23 8.15
CA PRO A 607 -9.89 -1.93 8.93
C PRO A 607 -10.15 -1.52 10.39
N PHE A 608 -11.40 -1.44 10.85
CA PHE A 608 -11.76 -0.78 12.10
C PHE A 608 -11.12 -1.39 13.35
N LEU A 609 -11.23 -2.71 13.54
CA LEU A 609 -10.61 -3.39 14.68
C LEU A 609 -9.08 -3.27 14.68
N ARG A 610 -8.46 -3.42 13.49
CA ARG A 610 -7.01 -3.31 13.38
C ARG A 610 -6.52 -1.89 13.68
N LYS A 611 -7.25 -0.87 13.20
CA LYS A 611 -6.97 0.54 13.49
C LYS A 611 -7.03 0.83 14.99
N GLU A 612 -8.06 0.32 15.68
CA GLU A 612 -8.18 0.47 17.13
C GLU A 612 -7.00 -0.17 17.86
N MET A 613 -6.64 -1.40 17.47
CA MET A 613 -5.50 -2.13 18.03
C MET A 613 -4.17 -1.37 17.83
N GLU A 614 -3.92 -0.78 16.65
CA GLU A 614 -2.72 0.03 16.39
C GLU A 614 -2.71 1.34 17.20
N ALA A 615 -3.86 1.98 17.36
CA ALA A 615 -3.99 3.15 18.24
C ALA A 615 -3.72 2.81 19.71
N GLN A 616 -4.06 1.60 20.16
CA GLN A 616 -3.76 1.12 21.49
C GLN A 616 -2.27 0.76 21.68
N MET A 617 -1.58 0.25 20.65
CA MET A 617 -0.12 0.09 20.69
C MET A 617 0.56 1.44 20.95
N LYS A 618 0.10 2.50 20.25
CA LYS A 618 0.57 3.86 20.51
C LYS A 618 0.22 4.35 21.92
N ALA A 619 -0.96 3.99 22.45
CA ALA A 619 -1.34 4.31 23.82
C ALA A 619 -0.43 3.64 24.87
N ILE A 620 0.05 2.42 24.62
CA ILE A 620 1.06 1.76 25.47
C ILE A 620 2.36 2.55 25.46
N CYS A 621 2.88 2.89 24.27
CA CYS A 621 4.11 3.68 24.14
C CYS A 621 4.03 5.02 24.90
N GLU A 622 2.88 5.70 24.83
CA GLU A 622 2.65 6.98 25.51
C GLU A 622 2.35 6.82 27.02
N GLY A 623 2.20 5.58 27.52
CA GLY A 623 1.86 5.29 28.91
C GLY A 623 0.42 5.61 29.29
N ARG A 624 -0.49 5.71 28.31
CA ARG A 624 -1.93 5.92 28.49
C ARG A 624 -2.71 4.62 28.71
N ALA A 625 -2.11 3.47 28.40
CA ALA A 625 -2.67 2.15 28.64
C ALA A 625 -1.56 1.15 28.99
N SER A 626 -1.87 0.09 29.72
CA SER A 626 -0.95 -1.01 29.97
C SER A 626 -1.07 -2.12 28.93
N LYS A 627 -0.01 -2.92 28.76
CA LYS A 627 -0.04 -4.13 27.92
C LYS A 627 -1.17 -5.08 28.30
N ALA A 628 -1.39 -5.31 29.60
CA ALA A 628 -2.38 -6.26 30.09
C ALA A 628 -3.83 -5.84 29.75
N GLU A 629 -4.16 -4.55 29.94
CA GLU A 629 -5.47 -4.00 29.60
C GLU A 629 -5.76 -4.14 28.10
N VAL A 630 -4.78 -3.78 27.26
CA VAL A 630 -4.91 -3.86 25.81
C VAL A 630 -5.06 -5.30 25.33
N LEU A 631 -4.29 -6.24 25.90
CA LEU A 631 -4.43 -7.66 25.60
C LEU A 631 -5.83 -8.17 25.97
N GLN A 632 -6.30 -7.88 27.18
CA GLN A 632 -7.61 -8.31 27.66
C GLN A 632 -8.74 -7.79 26.76
N GLN A 633 -8.71 -6.51 26.40
CA GLN A 633 -9.73 -5.88 25.56
C GLN A 633 -9.77 -6.51 24.16
N ASN A 634 -8.63 -6.57 23.46
CA ASN A 634 -8.57 -7.09 22.09
C ASN A 634 -8.90 -8.58 22.04
N ILE A 635 -8.36 -9.39 22.95
CA ILE A 635 -8.67 -10.82 23.02
C ILE A 635 -10.19 -11.01 23.23
N GLY A 636 -10.81 -10.20 24.09
CA GLY A 636 -12.26 -10.20 24.29
C GLY A 636 -13.04 -9.90 23.01
N GLN A 637 -12.73 -8.80 22.33
CA GLN A 637 -13.36 -8.39 21.07
C GLN A 637 -13.22 -9.46 19.98
N TYR A 638 -12.00 -9.93 19.70
CA TYR A 638 -11.76 -10.93 18.66
C TYR A 638 -12.38 -12.28 19.00
N ARG A 639 -12.44 -12.67 20.28
CA ARG A 639 -13.11 -13.90 20.70
C ARG A 639 -14.62 -13.84 20.47
N GLN A 640 -15.26 -12.69 20.70
CA GLN A 640 -16.69 -12.49 20.39
C GLN A 640 -16.94 -12.65 18.89
N VAL A 641 -16.14 -11.98 18.06
CA VAL A 641 -16.25 -12.09 16.60
C VAL A 641 -15.97 -13.52 16.13
N PHE A 642 -14.99 -14.19 16.75
CA PHE A 642 -14.68 -15.59 16.45
C PHE A 642 -15.86 -16.52 16.75
N ALA A 643 -16.52 -16.39 17.90
CA ALA A 643 -17.68 -17.20 18.26
C ALA A 643 -18.83 -17.06 17.25
N LEU A 644 -19.16 -15.82 16.85
CA LEU A 644 -20.16 -15.57 15.81
C LEU A 644 -19.76 -16.15 14.45
N THR A 645 -18.46 -16.10 14.13
CA THR A 645 -17.93 -16.72 12.90
C THR A 645 -18.07 -18.25 12.94
N GLN A 646 -17.89 -18.88 14.11
CA GLN A 646 -18.11 -20.31 14.28
C GLN A 646 -19.56 -20.71 14.01
N GLU A 647 -20.51 -19.96 14.56
CA GLU A 647 -21.95 -20.18 14.36
C GLU A 647 -22.34 -20.05 12.88
N LYS A 648 -21.74 -19.10 12.16
CA LYS A 648 -22.06 -18.80 10.75
C LYS A 648 -21.09 -19.43 9.74
N MET A 649 -20.31 -20.44 10.13
CA MET A 649 -19.31 -21.08 9.26
C MET A 649 -19.91 -21.68 7.97
N ASN A 650 -21.17 -22.13 7.98
CA ASN A 650 -21.81 -22.67 6.79
C ASN A 650 -21.95 -21.62 5.67
N THR A 651 -22.17 -20.35 6.02
CA THR A 651 -22.20 -19.23 5.06
C THR A 651 -20.89 -19.12 4.28
N LEU A 652 -19.75 -19.29 4.95
CA LEU A 652 -18.45 -19.27 4.27
C LEU A 652 -18.26 -20.51 3.38
N LYS A 653 -18.64 -21.69 3.86
CA LYS A 653 -18.56 -22.93 3.08
C LYS A 653 -19.35 -22.84 1.77
N GLU A 654 -20.56 -22.28 1.81
CA GLU A 654 -21.40 -22.07 0.63
C GLU A 654 -20.72 -21.17 -0.42
N VAL A 655 -20.03 -20.11 0.01
CA VAL A 655 -19.30 -19.21 -0.91
C VAL A 655 -18.04 -19.88 -1.48
N CYS A 656 -17.40 -20.78 -0.72
CA CYS A 656 -16.22 -21.52 -1.17
C CYS A 656 -16.55 -22.70 -2.10
N LEU A 657 -17.79 -23.17 -2.13
CA LEU A 657 -18.22 -24.22 -3.05
C LEU A 657 -18.42 -23.67 -4.48
N PRO A 658 -18.12 -24.47 -5.52
CA PRO A 658 -18.48 -24.09 -6.88
C PRO A 658 -20.01 -23.93 -6.99
N PRO A 659 -20.52 -22.99 -7.80
CA PRO A 659 -21.96 -22.85 -7.99
C PRO A 659 -22.55 -24.18 -8.48
N PRO A 660 -23.75 -24.58 -8.00
CA PRO A 660 -24.39 -25.79 -8.48
C PRO A 660 -24.55 -25.71 -10.00
N LEU A 661 -24.23 -26.81 -10.69
CA LEU A 661 -24.42 -26.90 -12.14
C LEU A 661 -25.88 -26.52 -12.46
N PRO A 662 -26.12 -25.62 -13.43
CA PRO A 662 -27.48 -25.22 -13.76
C PRO A 662 -28.27 -26.46 -14.19
N LEU A 663 -29.52 -26.60 -13.70
CA LEU A 663 -30.41 -27.74 -13.95
C LEU A 663 -30.43 -28.26 -15.41
N PRO A 664 -30.36 -27.41 -16.47
CA PRO A 664 -30.31 -27.88 -17.85
C PRO A 664 -29.08 -28.75 -18.17
N PHE A 665 -27.97 -28.55 -17.45
CA PHE A 665 -26.72 -29.29 -17.63
C PHE A 665 -26.80 -30.68 -16.97
N LEU A 666 -27.42 -30.77 -15.78
CA LEU A 666 -27.70 -32.04 -15.12
C LEU A 666 -28.72 -32.87 -15.90
N LEU A 667 -29.76 -32.23 -16.45
CA LEU A 667 -30.70 -32.91 -17.35
C LEU A 667 -29.97 -33.44 -18.60
N ARG A 668 -29.09 -32.68 -19.26
CA ARG A 668 -28.33 -33.16 -20.43
C ARG A 668 -27.38 -34.33 -20.13
N ILE A 669 -26.78 -34.40 -18.95
CA ILE A 669 -25.88 -35.50 -18.56
C ILE A 669 -26.68 -36.78 -18.26
N PHE A 670 -27.90 -36.66 -17.72
CA PHE A 670 -28.71 -37.80 -17.30
C PHE A 670 -29.84 -38.20 -18.29
N LEU A 671 -30.10 -37.43 -19.37
CA LEU A 671 -31.16 -37.74 -20.34
C LEU A 671 -30.83 -38.60 -21.58
N PRO A 672 -29.61 -39.12 -21.85
CA PRO A 672 -29.47 -40.11 -22.92
C PRO A 672 -29.36 -41.53 -22.36
N ARG A 673 -30.45 -42.05 -21.78
CA ARG A 673 -30.64 -43.51 -21.60
C ARG A 673 -32.07 -43.99 -21.37
N MET A 674 -33.10 -43.23 -21.77
CA MET A 674 -34.52 -43.62 -21.61
C MET A 674 -35.31 -43.67 -22.93
N LEU A 675 -34.64 -43.66 -24.08
CA LEU A 675 -35.30 -43.84 -25.38
C LEU A 675 -34.39 -44.63 -26.33
N THR A 676 -34.20 -45.92 -26.08
CA THR A 676 -34.06 -46.96 -27.12
C THR A 676 -34.08 -48.35 -26.48
N HIS A 677 -34.82 -49.24 -27.14
CA HIS A 677 -34.85 -50.71 -27.01
C HIS A 677 -35.61 -51.37 -25.85
N THR A 678 -36.81 -51.82 -26.24
CA THR A 678 -37.48 -53.07 -25.87
C THR A 678 -36.54 -54.22 -25.51
N HIS A 679 -36.51 -54.63 -24.24
CA HIS A 679 -36.53 -56.02 -23.75
C HIS A 679 -36.38 -56.03 -22.22
N ARG A 680 -37.17 -56.85 -21.52
CA ARG A 680 -36.94 -57.17 -20.09
C ARG A 680 -35.53 -57.78 -19.95
N PRO A 681 -34.76 -57.42 -18.90
CA PRO A 681 -34.47 -58.45 -17.90
C PRO A 681 -34.33 -57.96 -16.43
N VAL A 682 -34.45 -58.96 -15.58
CA VAL A 682 -34.17 -59.12 -14.15
C VAL A 682 -33.14 -58.14 -13.55
N VAL A 683 -33.53 -57.48 -12.45
CA VAL A 683 -32.65 -56.67 -11.60
C VAL A 683 -31.94 -57.59 -10.60
N SER A 684 -30.61 -57.68 -10.68
CA SER A 684 -29.79 -58.28 -9.60
C SER A 684 -29.50 -57.25 -8.51
N SER A 685 -29.38 -57.73 -7.28
CA SER A 685 -29.26 -56.98 -6.01
C SER A 685 -28.01 -56.09 -5.89
N SER A 686 -27.07 -56.12 -6.84
CA SER A 686 -25.80 -55.40 -6.74
C SER A 686 -25.85 -53.91 -7.15
N LEU A 687 -26.95 -53.44 -7.75
CA LEU A 687 -27.11 -52.02 -8.11
C LEU A 687 -27.68 -51.16 -6.97
N ARG A 688 -28.34 -51.79 -5.97
CA ARG A 688 -28.89 -51.08 -4.80
C ARG A 688 -27.80 -50.66 -3.81
N GLU A 689 -26.74 -51.45 -3.67
CA GLU A 689 -25.62 -51.11 -2.77
C GLU A 689 -24.71 -50.01 -3.32
N ARG A 690 -24.56 -49.89 -4.66
CA ARG A 690 -23.70 -48.85 -5.26
C ARG A 690 -24.33 -47.46 -5.31
N LEU A 691 -25.65 -47.34 -5.16
CA LEU A 691 -26.34 -46.04 -5.08
C LEU A 691 -26.51 -45.54 -3.64
N SER A 692 -26.36 -46.42 -2.64
CA SER A 692 -26.47 -46.06 -1.23
C SER A 692 -25.21 -45.36 -0.66
N THR A 693 -24.05 -45.54 -1.28
CA THR A 693 -22.78 -44.97 -0.80
C THR A 693 -22.47 -43.56 -1.33
N SER A 694 -23.19 -43.05 -2.33
CA SER A 694 -22.96 -41.72 -2.91
C SER A 694 -23.95 -40.63 -2.48
N PHE A 695 -24.91 -40.94 -1.59
CA PHE A 695 -26.01 -40.02 -1.23
C PHE A 695 -26.22 -39.85 0.29
N GLN A 696 -25.14 -39.84 1.08
CA GLN A 696 -25.23 -39.54 2.53
C GLN A 696 -25.25 -38.04 2.90
N GLY A 697 -25.54 -37.14 1.94
CA GLY A 697 -25.53 -35.68 2.18
C GLY A 697 -26.87 -34.96 2.11
N TYR A 698 -27.96 -35.60 1.68
CA TYR A 698 -29.22 -34.91 1.38
C TYR A 698 -30.37 -35.44 2.23
N THR A 699 -30.59 -34.83 3.40
CA THR A 699 -31.78 -35.07 4.20
C THR A 699 -32.70 -33.86 4.11
N LEU A 700 -33.53 -33.82 3.07
CA LEU A 700 -34.75 -33.01 3.04
C LEU A 700 -35.64 -33.55 1.92
N LEU A 701 -36.42 -34.59 2.24
CA LEU A 701 -37.69 -34.97 1.59
C LEU A 701 -38.19 -36.27 2.23
N ARG A 702 -38.81 -36.16 3.39
CA ARG A 702 -39.79 -37.14 3.89
C ARG A 702 -40.89 -36.40 4.61
N THR A 703 -41.94 -36.02 3.88
CA THR A 703 -43.34 -35.98 4.35
C THR A 703 -44.22 -35.48 3.19
N LEU A 704 -45.00 -36.37 2.57
CA LEU A 704 -46.47 -36.32 2.41
C LEU A 704 -46.95 -37.28 1.29
N PRO A 705 -48.17 -37.85 1.39
CA PRO A 705 -48.60 -39.03 0.66
C PRO A 705 -49.48 -38.72 -0.57
N THR A 706 -49.52 -39.73 -1.45
CA THR A 706 -50.54 -40.06 -2.45
C THR A 706 -51.92 -39.41 -2.29
N MET A 707 -52.36 -38.69 -3.34
CA MET A 707 -53.69 -38.85 -3.95
C MET A 707 -53.68 -38.27 -5.37
N ALA A 708 -53.80 -39.14 -6.35
CA ALA A 708 -54.24 -38.79 -7.70
C ALA A 708 -55.23 -39.86 -8.13
N GLN A 709 -56.50 -39.50 -8.23
CA GLN A 709 -57.41 -40.14 -9.18
C GLN A 709 -58.62 -39.24 -9.44
N SER A 710 -58.97 -39.24 -10.72
CA SER A 710 -60.27 -38.91 -11.32
C SER A 710 -60.48 -37.47 -11.84
N HIS A 711 -60.57 -37.42 -13.18
CA HIS A 711 -61.28 -36.48 -14.06
C HIS A 711 -60.89 -35.00 -13.99
N GLY A 712 -60.34 -34.36 -15.03
CA GLY A 712 -60.70 -34.40 -16.44
C GLY A 712 -61.44 -33.10 -16.78
N PHE A 713 -60.81 -32.17 -17.51
CA PHE A 713 -61.36 -31.19 -18.47
C PHE A 713 -60.33 -30.07 -18.75
N ARG A 714 -60.08 -29.78 -20.05
CA ARG A 714 -59.49 -28.53 -20.58
C ARG A 714 -60.65 -27.54 -20.91
N PRO A 715 -60.40 -26.35 -21.49
CA PRO A 715 -59.73 -25.14 -20.98
C PRO A 715 -60.65 -23.89 -21.14
N GLU A 716 -60.12 -22.69 -20.87
CA GLU A 716 -60.58 -21.34 -21.34
C GLU A 716 -61.18 -20.31 -20.35
N ARG A 717 -60.53 -19.12 -20.42
CA ARG A 717 -61.02 -17.73 -20.47
C ARG A 717 -61.61 -17.01 -19.24
N MET A 718 -60.91 -15.90 -18.96
CA MET A 718 -61.39 -14.54 -18.64
C MET A 718 -62.21 -14.29 -17.36
N SER A 719 -61.67 -13.42 -16.51
CA SER A 719 -62.16 -12.03 -16.32
C SER A 719 -62.07 -11.57 -14.86
N LEU A 720 -61.49 -10.39 -14.66
CA LEU A 720 -61.59 -9.60 -13.42
C LEU A 720 -63.00 -9.05 -13.25
N LYS A 721 -63.57 -9.15 -12.03
CA LYS A 721 -64.18 -8.02 -11.30
C LYS A 721 -64.77 -8.40 -9.92
N SER A 722 -64.87 -7.35 -9.10
CA SER A 722 -65.60 -7.16 -7.84
C SER A 722 -64.93 -7.60 -6.53
N ALA A 723 -65.05 -6.68 -5.57
CA ALA A 723 -64.26 -6.52 -4.37
C ALA A 723 -65.00 -6.97 -3.10
N GLN A 724 -64.27 -6.87 -1.97
CA GLN A 724 -64.73 -6.68 -0.59
C GLN A 724 -65.19 -7.92 0.20
N GLN A 725 -64.34 -8.42 1.12
CA GLN A 725 -64.40 -8.17 2.58
C GLN A 725 -63.42 -9.06 3.41
N VAL A 726 -62.78 -8.43 4.43
CA VAL A 726 -62.12 -8.96 5.66
C VAL A 726 -60.70 -9.61 5.54
N PRO A 727 -59.84 -9.56 6.60
CA PRO A 727 -59.08 -8.42 7.15
C PRO A 727 -57.54 -8.56 6.95
N ARG A 728 -56.83 -7.47 7.23
CA ARG A 728 -55.36 -7.34 7.22
C ARG A 728 -54.68 -8.27 8.24
N THR A 729 -53.63 -8.96 7.79
CA THR A 729 -52.53 -9.45 8.65
C THR A 729 -51.19 -9.00 8.06
N ASP A 730 -50.45 -8.18 8.81
CA ASP A 730 -49.22 -7.45 8.47
C ASP A 730 -47.95 -8.32 8.29
N ALA A 731 -48.06 -9.53 7.73
CA ALA A 731 -46.91 -10.44 7.61
C ALA A 731 -46.37 -10.63 6.17
N SER A 732 -47.08 -10.17 5.14
CA SER A 732 -46.73 -10.47 3.74
C SER A 732 -46.24 -9.28 2.91
N MET A 733 -46.36 -8.04 3.41
CA MET A 733 -45.73 -6.86 2.78
C MET A 733 -44.26 -6.69 3.15
N HIS A 734 -43.85 -7.15 4.35
CA HIS A 734 -42.47 -7.00 4.79
C HIS A 734 -41.49 -7.94 4.06
N ALA A 735 -41.95 -9.08 3.55
CA ALA A 735 -41.13 -10.06 2.81
C ALA A 735 -40.92 -9.68 1.33
N ILE A 736 -41.85 -8.90 0.74
CA ILE A 736 -41.77 -8.47 -0.66
C ILE A 736 -41.02 -7.13 -0.78
N GLU A 737 -41.10 -6.24 0.22
CA GLU A 737 -40.21 -5.07 0.31
C GLU A 737 -38.76 -5.42 0.64
N HIS A 738 -38.51 -6.56 1.33
CA HIS A 738 -37.14 -7.01 1.62
C HIS A 738 -36.45 -7.66 0.41
N SER A 739 -37.22 -8.13 -0.58
CA SER A 739 -36.69 -8.81 -1.77
C SER A 739 -36.48 -7.84 -2.96
N LEU A 740 -37.15 -6.67 -2.96
CA LEU A 740 -37.00 -5.63 -4.01
C LEU A 740 -36.00 -4.52 -3.65
N ARG A 741 -35.48 -4.46 -2.41
CA ARG A 741 -34.37 -3.56 -2.02
C ARG A 741 -33.00 -3.98 -2.56
N TYR A 742 -32.85 -5.17 -3.15
CA TYR A 742 -31.57 -5.70 -3.62
C TYR A 742 -31.34 -5.60 -5.15
N LEU A 743 -32.18 -4.83 -5.86
CA LEU A 743 -32.01 -4.51 -7.29
C LEU A 743 -31.74 -3.03 -7.57
N LEU A 744 -31.53 -2.19 -6.56
CA LEU A 744 -31.08 -0.80 -6.71
C LEU A 744 -29.93 -0.48 -5.73
N PRO A 745 -28.82 0.14 -6.19
CA PRO A 745 -27.68 0.43 -5.35
C PRO A 745 -27.95 1.65 -4.46
N TYR A 746 -27.92 1.48 -3.15
CA TYR A 746 -27.79 2.59 -2.22
C TYR A 746 -26.32 3.02 -2.13
N TYR A 747 -26.01 4.16 -2.76
CA TYR A 747 -24.95 5.07 -2.34
C TYR A 747 -25.46 5.85 -1.11
N PRO A 748 -24.58 6.14 -0.12
CA PRO A 748 -23.89 7.42 -0.19
C PRO A 748 -22.42 7.33 0.24
N TYR A 749 -21.53 7.54 -0.73
CA TYR A 749 -20.35 8.38 -0.51
C TYR A 749 -20.57 9.62 -1.36
N HIS A 750 -21.32 10.58 -0.83
CA HIS A 750 -21.21 11.96 -1.25
C HIS A 750 -20.29 12.70 -0.28
N THR A 751 -19.41 13.45 -0.91
CA THR A 751 -18.46 14.43 -0.39
C THR A 751 -19.11 15.49 0.50
N GLU A 752 -18.71 15.54 1.77
CA GLU A 752 -18.62 16.80 2.52
C GLU A 752 -17.17 17.01 2.95
N ALA A 753 -16.36 17.49 2.01
CA ALA A 753 -15.14 18.20 2.30
C ALA A 753 -15.33 19.64 1.80
N GLY A 754 -15.85 20.50 2.68
CA GLY A 754 -16.03 21.91 2.38
C GLY A 754 -16.71 22.67 3.52
N ARG A 755 -15.93 23.55 4.17
CA ARG A 755 -16.30 24.58 5.17
C ARG A 755 -16.35 24.13 6.64
N TRP A 756 -15.19 24.17 7.28
CA TRP A 756 -15.10 24.79 8.61
C TRP A 756 -14.10 25.93 8.53
N GLY A 757 -14.66 27.14 8.49
CA GLY A 757 -13.94 28.37 8.75
C GLY A 757 -13.79 28.54 10.26
N VAL A 758 -12.63 29.10 10.60
CA VAL A 758 -12.24 29.75 11.84
C VAL A 758 -13.41 30.40 12.61
N SER A 759 -13.59 30.03 13.87
CA SER A 759 -13.89 30.97 14.96
C SER A 759 -13.51 30.35 16.31
N SER A 760 -12.66 31.10 17.03
CA SER A 760 -12.11 30.93 18.40
C SER A 760 -11.23 29.73 18.68
#